data_AF-A0AAU4M668-F1
#
_entry.id   AF-A0AAU4M668-F1
#
_cell.length_a   1.000
_cell.length_b   1.000
_cell.length_c   1.000
_cell.angle_alpha   90.00
_cell.angle_beta   90.00
_cell.angle_gamma   90.00
#
_symmetry.space_group_name_H-M   'P 1'
#
loop_
_entity.id
_entity.type
_entity.pdbx_description
1 polymer ?
#
loop_
_entity_poly.entity_id
_entity_poly.type
_entity_poly.pdbx_seq_one_letter_code
_entity_poly.pdbx_strand_id
1 'polypeptide(L)'
;MRRERRGPLILILLTALLAGLLTAAANSPARAAATLLSQGRPATASSTENTGAPASAAVDGDPGTRWSSAFGGPQWLQVDLGGAMTIGQVVLRWEAAYAKAYQIQTSTDGTTWTTAYSTTTGAGGTETVNLTATARYVRLYGTQRATQYGYSLWEFQVYGSAGPPPCAVTTAALGHPASASSAENAGTQPSAAFDGNAGTRWSSAASDPQWIQVDLGAAQQVCGATLAWETAYAKAYQIQTSTDGTTWTTAYSTTTGAGGTETVNLTATARYVRLYGTQRATQYGYSLWEFTVLTPGGTTTPPTGGDGTCPWVHSTAPVAQRVAQVMAQMTQAQKISVLHGNGNSSPYIGNLSPVPSLCIPGLNLQDGPSGVGDGLGGVTQLPSAVASAATWDVGLQQSYGAVAGAEFAGKGADVALGPTLNITRDPRWGRAFETYSEDPYLTARMATASIQGLQSQGVMAQAKHVAVYNQETYRNGPEDNAVLDTRTLQETYLPGFQAAVRDGAAASVMCGYSTVNGTFSCQNPYLLNTALYQQADFGGFVTSDWGAMHSTVESANAGMTMEMPGGYFYGDFLNQALANGQVSQATLDTMVSRVLTQMFAFGLFDRARTGSTASVVTSAAHQATAAKVAEQGTVLLKNTGVLPLSTATTRSIAVIGVDGGAGVQSVGGGSATATSSGTVWPITGIQNRAGSGVNVQYEPAADDAGVARAVTLAHGSDVAVVFASYPEQEGTDLTSIDLPGNQNSLIAQVAAANPRTVVVLNTGSAVTMPWLGQVQAVMENWYAGQGAGTGLAALLFGDASPSGKLPVTFPVSLADVPAHTTAQWPGNGTDAVQYSEGLEVGYRWYDDHGITPLFPFGFGLSYTTFGFSALQIGVPDSGGNTVVSATVTNTGTRAGAEIAQLYLGAPAGTGEPAKQLKGFQRVDLQPGASARVQFTLGAHDLSQWSDAAGGWTVGAGTYQIMVGDSSRNLPLAGTLAAGPSIVPTRTVTLTNPHGMSSPLSTPVSLAVAGRSSAGAQLTFTATGLPAGLAISPAGVISGTATAAGTSTVRVTAADGSGASGSASFVWTVS
;
A
#
# COMPACT_ATOMS: atom_id res chain seq x y z
N MET A 1 -46.26 51.73 -7.70
CA MET A 1 -46.88 51.49 -9.03
C MET A 1 -45.75 51.23 -10.03
N ARG A 2 -45.91 50.25 -10.95
CA ARG A 2 -45.48 50.14 -12.37
C ARG A 2 -44.14 50.81 -12.82
N ARG A 3 -43.27 50.34 -13.73
CA ARG A 3 -43.09 49.17 -14.67
C ARG A 3 -41.72 49.42 -15.41
N GLU A 4 -40.98 48.53 -16.09
CA GLU A 4 -40.94 47.05 -16.24
C GLU A 4 -39.61 46.57 -16.90
N ARG A 5 -39.06 45.43 -16.42
CA ARG A 5 -38.47 44.26 -17.16
C ARG A 5 -37.50 44.40 -18.39
N ARG A 6 -36.40 43.61 -18.30
CA ARG A 6 -35.59 42.86 -19.33
C ARG A 6 -34.37 43.56 -20.01
N GLY A 7 -33.24 42.82 -20.11
CA GLY A 7 -32.05 43.08 -20.97
C GLY A 7 -32.18 42.39 -22.36
N PRO A 8 -31.11 42.00 -23.12
CA PRO A 8 -29.66 41.91 -22.83
C PRO A 8 -28.73 42.48 -23.96
N LEU A 9 -27.42 42.15 -23.98
CA LEU A 9 -26.50 41.87 -25.14
C LEU A 9 -25.03 42.39 -25.07
N ILE A 10 -24.17 41.52 -25.62
CA ILE A 10 -22.73 41.50 -25.95
C ILE A 10 -22.23 42.71 -26.77
N LEU A 11 -20.93 43.04 -26.66
CA LEU A 11 -20.20 43.82 -27.67
C LEU A 11 -18.84 43.16 -28.03
N ILE A 12 -18.57 43.05 -29.34
CA ILE A 12 -17.32 42.61 -29.97
C ILE A 12 -16.81 43.75 -30.85
N LEU A 13 -15.52 44.08 -30.78
CA LEU A 13 -14.66 44.85 -31.71
C LEU A 13 -13.25 44.85 -31.03
N LEU A 14 -12.09 44.74 -31.68
CA LEU A 14 -11.69 44.99 -33.08
C LEU A 14 -10.35 44.25 -33.33
N THR A 15 -10.14 43.67 -34.52
CA THR A 15 -8.88 43.68 -35.34
C THR A 15 -8.78 42.47 -36.27
N ALA A 16 -8.71 42.75 -37.58
CA ALA A 16 -8.34 41.78 -38.62
C ALA A 16 -7.67 42.54 -39.78
N LEU A 17 -6.84 41.82 -40.54
CA LEU A 17 -6.04 42.26 -41.70
C LEU A 17 -4.91 43.28 -41.43
N LEU A 18 -3.70 42.75 -41.35
CA LEU A 18 -2.76 42.93 -42.46
C LEU A 18 -2.00 41.62 -42.71
N ALA A 19 -1.88 41.20 -43.97
CA ALA A 19 -1.18 40.00 -44.38
C ALA A 19 -0.02 40.36 -45.32
N GLY A 20 1.11 39.67 -45.21
CA GLY A 20 2.28 39.82 -46.08
C GLY A 20 3.33 38.75 -45.77
N LEU A 21 3.75 37.98 -46.78
CA LEU A 21 4.54 36.76 -46.60
C LEU A 21 6.06 37.01 -46.47
N LEU A 22 6.69 36.17 -45.63
CA LEU A 22 8.05 35.61 -45.66
C LEU A 22 9.22 36.35 -46.36
N THR A 23 10.33 36.51 -45.62
CA THR A 23 11.65 35.97 -46.03
C THR A 23 12.55 35.61 -44.83
N ALA A 24 12.99 34.34 -44.79
CA ALA A 24 14.19 33.76 -44.18
C ALA A 24 14.88 34.42 -42.95
N ALA A 25 14.77 33.75 -41.80
CA ALA A 25 15.84 33.61 -40.80
C ALA A 25 15.92 32.13 -40.37
N ALA A 26 17.11 31.61 -40.07
CA ALA A 26 17.33 30.17 -39.92
C ALA A 26 16.67 29.58 -38.65
N ASN A 27 15.95 28.47 -38.80
CA ASN A 27 15.48 27.67 -37.67
C ASN A 27 16.68 27.06 -36.91
N SER A 28 16.97 27.59 -35.73
CA SER A 28 17.58 26.80 -34.67
C SER A 28 16.46 26.10 -33.90
N PRO A 29 16.53 24.79 -33.61
CA PRO A 29 15.52 24.15 -32.77
C PRO A 29 15.54 24.76 -31.36
N ALA A 30 14.36 25.07 -30.83
CA ALA A 30 14.23 25.60 -29.47
C ALA A 30 14.74 24.55 -28.47
N ARG A 31 15.79 24.90 -27.72
CA ARG A 31 16.36 24.05 -26.66
C ARG A 31 15.57 24.29 -25.39
N ALA A 32 15.18 23.22 -24.69
CA ALA A 32 14.54 23.33 -23.38
C ALA A 32 15.42 24.12 -22.40
N ALA A 33 14.80 24.93 -21.53
CA ALA A 33 15.53 25.66 -20.50
C ALA A 33 16.20 24.68 -19.51
N ALA A 34 17.43 24.97 -19.10
CA ALA A 34 18.16 24.12 -18.16
C ALA A 34 17.56 24.24 -16.74
N THR A 35 17.35 23.11 -16.08
CA THR A 35 16.78 23.07 -14.72
C THR A 35 17.85 23.37 -13.69
N LEU A 36 17.52 24.16 -12.66
CA LEU A 36 18.39 24.34 -11.49
C LEU A 36 18.36 23.07 -10.63
N LEU A 37 19.50 22.38 -10.54
CA LEU A 37 19.64 21.06 -9.91
C LEU A 37 20.11 21.12 -8.46
N SER A 38 20.85 22.17 -8.07
CA SER A 38 21.45 22.30 -6.74
C SER A 38 20.52 22.87 -5.67
N GLN A 39 19.42 23.54 -6.02
CA GLN A 39 18.57 24.19 -5.03
C GLN A 39 17.94 23.19 -4.06
N GLY A 40 18.02 23.48 -2.75
CA GLY A 40 17.54 22.63 -1.66
C GLY A 40 18.32 21.33 -1.46
N ARG A 41 19.45 21.13 -2.16
CA ARG A 41 20.24 19.89 -2.08
C ARG A 41 21.19 19.86 -0.88
N PRO A 42 21.58 18.67 -0.39
CA PRO A 42 22.63 18.55 0.61
C PRO A 42 23.95 19.15 0.10
N ALA A 43 24.51 20.09 0.86
CA ALA A 43 25.79 20.71 0.57
C ALA A 43 26.75 20.59 1.75
N THR A 44 28.02 20.36 1.46
CA THR A 44 29.11 20.28 2.45
C THR A 44 30.30 21.12 1.99
N ALA A 45 31.14 21.54 2.94
CA ALA A 45 32.30 22.37 2.66
C ALA A 45 33.49 21.94 3.52
N SER A 46 34.70 22.31 3.09
CA SER A 46 35.94 22.08 3.86
C SER A 46 35.99 22.84 5.17
N SER A 47 35.28 23.96 5.27
CA SER A 47 35.10 24.74 6.51
C SER A 47 33.91 25.70 6.39
N THR A 48 33.51 26.25 7.52
CA THR A 48 32.58 27.38 7.63
C THR A 48 33.21 28.48 8.49
N GLU A 49 32.96 29.74 8.17
CA GLU A 49 33.45 30.90 8.94
C GLU A 49 32.84 30.93 10.35
N ASN A 50 31.54 30.63 10.44
CA ASN A 50 30.76 30.51 11.67
C ASN A 50 29.44 29.77 11.37
N THR A 51 28.62 29.51 12.40
CA THR A 51 27.34 28.81 12.29
C THR A 51 26.28 29.52 11.46
N GLY A 52 26.41 30.84 11.24
CA GLY A 52 25.50 31.64 10.41
C GLY A 52 25.82 31.66 8.92
N ALA A 53 26.91 31.02 8.48
CA ALA A 53 27.29 30.93 7.06
C ALA A 53 27.56 29.46 6.61
N PRO A 54 26.59 28.54 6.78
CA PRO A 54 26.76 27.12 6.49
C PRO A 54 26.83 26.82 4.98
N ALA A 55 27.31 25.62 4.61
CA ALA A 55 27.37 25.19 3.21
C ALA A 55 26.00 25.14 2.50
N SER A 56 24.93 24.85 3.25
CA SER A 56 23.54 24.85 2.75
C SER A 56 23.05 26.23 2.33
N ALA A 57 23.59 27.30 2.91
CA ALA A 57 23.20 28.68 2.64
C ALA A 57 23.78 29.24 1.32
N ALA A 58 24.43 28.41 0.51
CA ALA A 58 24.77 28.73 -0.87
C ALA A 58 23.94 27.90 -1.89
N VAL A 59 22.94 27.17 -1.43
CA VAL A 59 22.07 26.34 -2.29
C VAL A 59 20.60 26.35 -1.84
N ASP A 60 20.20 27.25 -0.94
CA ASP A 60 18.79 27.37 -0.50
C ASP A 60 17.93 28.17 -1.49
N GLY A 61 18.56 29.00 -2.34
CA GLY A 61 17.91 29.89 -3.28
C GLY A 61 17.51 31.25 -2.69
N ASP A 62 17.94 31.57 -1.47
CA ASP A 62 17.77 32.89 -0.86
C ASP A 62 19.00 33.78 -1.17
N PRO A 63 18.88 34.86 -1.97
CA PRO A 63 20.00 35.73 -2.27
C PRO A 63 20.51 36.55 -1.07
N GLY A 64 19.87 36.45 0.11
CA GLY A 64 20.27 37.08 1.36
C GLY A 64 21.08 36.19 2.32
N THR A 65 21.20 34.89 2.06
CA THR A 65 22.01 33.93 2.84
C THR A 65 23.28 33.56 2.06
N ARG A 66 24.33 33.08 2.76
CA ARG A 66 25.59 32.72 2.09
C ARG A 66 26.36 31.63 2.83
N TRP A 67 27.15 30.86 2.09
CA TRP A 67 28.29 30.14 2.65
C TRP A 67 29.50 31.08 2.77
N SER A 68 30.30 30.92 3.84
CA SER A 68 31.64 31.52 3.99
C SER A 68 32.62 30.45 4.47
N SER A 69 33.83 30.38 3.90
CA SER A 69 34.91 29.52 4.40
C SER A 69 35.75 30.18 5.50
N ALA A 70 36.51 29.38 6.25
CA ALA A 70 37.63 29.88 7.05
C ALA A 70 38.70 30.58 6.19
N PHE A 71 39.53 31.42 6.83
CA PHE A 71 40.47 32.32 6.15
C PHE A 71 41.79 31.62 5.77
N GLY A 72 41.73 30.68 4.82
CA GLY A 72 42.87 29.94 4.31
C GLY A 72 42.60 29.33 2.93
N GLY A 73 43.55 28.58 2.38
CA GLY A 73 43.40 27.91 1.09
C GLY A 73 44.28 26.65 0.98
N PRO A 74 43.89 25.64 0.19
CA PRO A 74 42.64 25.57 -0.58
C PRO A 74 41.40 25.35 0.32
N GLN A 75 40.22 25.70 -0.20
CA GLN A 75 38.92 25.42 0.42
C GLN A 75 37.92 25.01 -0.67
N TRP A 76 36.85 24.34 -0.28
CA TRP A 76 35.84 23.87 -1.22
C TRP A 76 34.43 23.87 -0.63
N LEU A 77 33.45 23.97 -1.54
CA LEU A 77 32.02 23.79 -1.33
C LEU A 77 31.52 22.80 -2.38
N GLN A 78 30.79 21.76 -1.98
CA GLN A 78 30.18 20.79 -2.88
C GLN A 78 28.70 20.60 -2.59
N VAL A 79 27.97 20.16 -3.61
CA VAL A 79 26.55 19.80 -3.56
C VAL A 79 26.35 18.37 -4.07
N ASP A 80 25.50 17.60 -3.39
CA ASP A 80 25.02 16.28 -3.84
C ASP A 80 23.69 16.45 -4.59
N LEU A 81 23.69 16.24 -5.90
CA LEU A 81 22.50 16.37 -6.75
C LEU A 81 21.49 15.22 -6.55
N GLY A 82 21.79 14.24 -5.70
CA GLY A 82 20.96 13.08 -5.36
C GLY A 82 21.06 11.91 -6.36
N GLY A 83 21.71 12.10 -7.49
CA GLY A 83 21.93 11.10 -8.53
C GLY A 83 22.82 11.67 -9.65
N ALA A 84 23.26 10.84 -10.59
CA ALA A 84 24.07 11.30 -11.71
C ALA A 84 23.23 12.19 -12.65
N MET A 85 23.62 13.46 -12.77
CA MET A 85 22.95 14.47 -13.61
C MET A 85 23.86 14.91 -14.75
N THR A 86 23.29 15.26 -15.90
CA THR A 86 24.02 15.93 -16.98
C THR A 86 24.05 17.43 -16.71
N ILE A 87 25.23 17.95 -16.39
CA ILE A 87 25.47 19.35 -16.03
C ILE A 87 25.85 20.11 -17.30
N GLY A 88 25.10 21.18 -17.59
CA GLY A 88 25.36 22.07 -18.72
C GLY A 88 26.00 23.42 -18.32
N GLN A 89 25.81 23.83 -17.06
CA GLN A 89 26.24 25.13 -16.59
C GLN A 89 26.37 25.15 -15.06
N VAL A 90 27.30 25.96 -14.55
CA VAL A 90 27.41 26.33 -13.14
C VAL A 90 27.46 27.85 -13.05
N VAL A 91 26.66 28.46 -12.18
CA VAL A 91 26.68 29.89 -11.88
C VAL A 91 27.14 30.08 -10.44
N LEU A 92 28.22 30.82 -10.26
CA LEU A 92 28.77 31.22 -8.96
C LEU A 92 28.32 32.67 -8.69
N ARG A 93 27.63 32.90 -7.58
CA ARG A 93 27.31 34.25 -7.09
C ARG A 93 28.14 34.56 -5.87
N TRP A 94 29.30 35.15 -6.11
CA TRP A 94 30.25 35.53 -5.08
C TRP A 94 29.78 36.72 -4.25
N GLU A 95 30.17 36.71 -2.99
CA GLU A 95 30.29 37.90 -2.13
C GLU A 95 31.55 38.71 -2.54
N ALA A 96 31.85 39.83 -1.88
CA ALA A 96 33.11 40.54 -2.06
C ALA A 96 34.36 39.67 -1.77
N ALA A 97 34.24 38.63 -0.94
CA ALA A 97 35.27 37.63 -0.69
C ALA A 97 35.19 36.44 -1.68
N TYR A 98 35.91 36.53 -2.81
CA TYR A 98 35.84 35.56 -3.92
C TYR A 98 37.16 34.85 -4.25
N ALA A 99 37.09 33.80 -5.08
CA ALA A 99 38.27 33.09 -5.57
C ALA A 99 38.85 33.75 -6.83
N LYS A 100 40.12 34.15 -6.76
CA LYS A 100 40.90 34.56 -7.94
C LYS A 100 41.32 33.35 -8.78
N ALA A 101 41.63 32.22 -8.14
CA ALA A 101 41.84 30.95 -8.81
C ALA A 101 40.98 29.85 -8.19
N TYR A 102 40.30 29.08 -9.03
CA TYR A 102 39.45 27.97 -8.62
C TYR A 102 39.26 26.93 -9.73
N GLN A 103 38.69 25.80 -9.35
CA GLN A 103 38.24 24.74 -10.24
C GLN A 103 36.77 24.42 -9.98
N ILE A 104 36.03 24.06 -11.03
CA ILE A 104 34.79 23.28 -10.88
C ILE A 104 35.15 21.83 -11.12
N GLN A 105 34.85 20.99 -10.14
CA GLN A 105 35.15 19.57 -10.15
C GLN A 105 33.86 18.77 -10.06
N THR A 106 33.86 17.59 -10.67
CA THR A 106 32.70 16.70 -10.77
C THR A 106 33.08 15.28 -10.37
N SER A 107 32.16 14.58 -9.73
CA SER A 107 32.36 13.21 -9.23
C SER A 107 31.05 12.41 -9.22
N THR A 108 31.15 11.10 -9.45
CA THR A 108 30.02 10.15 -9.34
C THR A 108 29.92 9.52 -7.94
N ASP A 109 31.02 9.45 -7.19
CA ASP A 109 31.18 8.72 -5.93
C ASP A 109 31.45 9.64 -4.70
N GLY A 110 31.75 10.92 -4.94
CA GLY A 110 32.10 11.92 -3.92
C GLY A 110 33.57 11.88 -3.48
N THR A 111 34.36 10.91 -3.96
CA THR A 111 35.76 10.66 -3.53
C THR A 111 36.76 10.82 -4.67
N THR A 112 36.42 10.37 -5.87
CA THR A 112 37.22 10.49 -7.11
C THR A 112 36.74 11.73 -7.89
N TRP A 113 37.62 12.71 -8.08
CA TRP A 113 37.25 14.01 -8.64
C TRP A 113 37.94 14.30 -9.97
N THR A 114 37.15 14.70 -10.97
CA THR A 114 37.65 15.20 -12.26
C THR A 114 37.43 16.70 -12.36
N THR A 115 38.41 17.45 -12.85
CA THR A 115 38.29 18.90 -13.07
C THR A 115 37.57 19.17 -14.39
N ALA A 116 36.34 19.68 -14.30
CA ALA A 116 35.51 20.04 -15.45
C ALA A 116 35.77 21.47 -15.96
N TYR A 117 36.26 22.36 -15.09
CA TYR A 117 36.69 23.72 -15.43
C TYR A 117 37.76 24.23 -14.46
N SER A 118 38.64 25.12 -14.91
CA SER A 118 39.58 25.84 -14.04
C SER A 118 39.87 27.25 -14.55
N THR A 119 40.16 28.16 -13.62
CA THR A 119 40.62 29.52 -13.92
C THR A 119 41.60 30.01 -12.85
N THR A 120 42.48 30.94 -13.25
CA THR A 120 43.41 31.69 -12.38
C THR A 120 43.13 33.20 -12.39
N THR A 121 42.04 33.61 -13.05
CA THR A 121 41.68 35.01 -13.30
C THR A 121 40.20 35.30 -12.98
N GLY A 122 39.65 34.59 -11.99
CA GLY A 122 38.30 34.85 -11.48
C GLY A 122 38.11 36.32 -11.13
N ALA A 123 36.96 36.87 -11.50
CA ALA A 123 36.61 38.28 -11.40
C ALA A 123 35.70 38.60 -10.19
N GLY A 124 35.07 37.58 -9.61
CA GLY A 124 34.07 37.74 -8.55
C GLY A 124 32.71 38.17 -9.12
N GLY A 125 31.80 38.61 -8.24
CA GLY A 125 30.42 38.92 -8.63
C GLY A 125 29.66 37.67 -9.10
N THR A 126 28.89 37.76 -10.20
CA THR A 126 28.24 36.58 -10.80
C THR A 126 29.08 36.05 -11.96
N GLU A 127 29.62 34.83 -11.83
CA GLU A 127 30.37 34.14 -12.87
C GLU A 127 29.57 32.96 -13.40
N THR A 128 29.47 32.82 -14.72
CA THR A 128 28.77 31.71 -15.38
C THR A 128 29.76 30.83 -16.14
N VAL A 129 29.87 29.58 -15.73
CA VAL A 129 30.74 28.55 -16.31
C VAL A 129 29.87 27.57 -17.08
N ASN A 130 29.92 27.62 -18.41
CA ASN A 130 29.30 26.58 -19.24
C ASN A 130 30.26 25.37 -19.33
N LEU A 131 29.76 24.17 -19.07
CA LEU A 131 30.55 22.93 -19.11
C LEU A 131 29.67 21.76 -19.58
N THR A 132 30.27 20.59 -19.81
CA THR A 132 29.49 19.38 -20.10
C THR A 132 30.11 18.22 -19.34
N ALA A 133 29.41 17.75 -18.32
CA ALA A 133 29.83 16.66 -17.46
C ALA A 133 28.60 15.86 -16.98
N THR A 134 28.79 14.59 -16.67
CA THR A 134 27.78 13.77 -15.98
C THR A 134 28.32 13.41 -14.59
N ALA A 135 27.64 13.83 -13.54
CA ALA A 135 28.09 13.63 -12.16
C ALA A 135 26.97 13.74 -11.13
N ARG A 136 27.17 13.13 -9.97
CA ARG A 136 26.28 13.26 -8.80
C ARG A 136 26.71 14.41 -7.90
N TYR A 137 28.01 14.61 -7.75
CA TYR A 137 28.60 15.64 -6.91
C TYR A 137 29.28 16.69 -7.78
N VAL A 138 29.03 17.96 -7.46
CA VAL A 138 29.69 19.12 -8.09
C VAL A 138 30.32 19.97 -7.00
N ARG A 139 31.58 20.34 -7.19
CA ARG A 139 32.40 21.04 -6.20
C ARG A 139 33.10 22.25 -6.79
N LEU A 140 32.93 23.40 -6.16
CA LEU A 140 33.86 24.51 -6.28
C LEU A 140 35.09 24.20 -5.41
N TYR A 141 36.28 24.25 -5.99
CA TYR A 141 37.56 24.08 -5.29
C TYR A 141 38.43 25.33 -5.47
N GLY A 142 38.41 26.23 -4.48
CA GLY A 142 39.13 27.50 -4.49
C GLY A 142 40.59 27.34 -4.07
N THR A 143 41.52 27.73 -4.95
CA THR A 143 42.97 27.57 -4.76
C THR A 143 43.70 28.89 -4.49
N GLN A 144 43.17 30.03 -4.93
CA GLN A 144 43.72 31.36 -4.60
C GLN A 144 42.60 32.35 -4.29
N ARG A 145 42.71 33.01 -3.13
CA ARG A 145 41.78 34.05 -2.65
C ARG A 145 42.07 35.38 -3.33
N ALA A 146 41.03 36.14 -3.66
CA ALA A 146 41.17 37.50 -4.21
C ALA A 146 41.39 38.57 -3.14
N THR A 147 40.94 38.30 -1.91
CA THR A 147 41.05 39.21 -0.75
C THR A 147 41.76 38.50 0.43
N GLN A 148 41.91 39.20 1.56
CA GLN A 148 42.45 38.62 2.79
C GLN A 148 41.47 37.65 3.52
N TYR A 149 40.18 37.72 3.19
CA TYR A 149 39.10 36.91 3.78
C TYR A 149 38.99 35.55 3.10
N GLY A 150 38.08 34.68 3.57
CA GLY A 150 37.82 33.36 2.99
C GLY A 150 37.23 33.43 1.57
N TYR A 151 36.58 32.34 1.16
CA TYR A 151 35.71 32.31 -0.01
C TYR A 151 34.26 32.38 0.46
N SER A 152 33.42 33.18 -0.19
CA SER A 152 32.00 33.29 0.17
C SER A 152 31.10 33.41 -1.05
N LEU A 153 30.03 32.63 -1.05
CA LEU A 153 29.04 32.53 -2.12
C LEU A 153 27.65 32.76 -1.52
N TRP A 154 26.93 33.73 -2.09
CA TRP A 154 25.48 33.84 -1.91
C TRP A 154 24.79 32.62 -2.52
N GLU A 155 25.21 32.19 -3.72
CA GLU A 155 24.55 31.08 -4.44
C GLU A 155 25.55 30.27 -5.29
N PHE A 156 25.41 28.94 -5.26
CA PHE A 156 26.16 27.92 -6.01
C PHE A 156 25.19 27.11 -6.87
N GLN A 157 24.89 27.63 -8.06
CA GLN A 157 23.81 27.13 -8.89
C GLN A 157 24.34 26.17 -9.95
N VAL A 158 23.93 24.91 -9.89
CA VAL A 158 24.27 23.89 -10.89
C VAL A 158 23.05 23.67 -11.78
N TYR A 159 23.19 23.96 -13.07
CA TYR A 159 22.12 23.81 -14.06
C TYR A 159 22.37 22.62 -14.99
N GLY A 160 21.30 21.90 -15.32
CA GLY A 160 21.40 20.71 -16.16
C GLY A 160 20.07 20.00 -16.37
N SER A 161 20.16 18.70 -16.65
CA SER A 161 19.03 17.78 -16.79
C SER A 161 19.29 16.51 -15.98
N ALA A 162 18.26 15.66 -15.87
CA ALA A 162 18.45 14.26 -15.53
C ALA A 162 19.59 13.67 -16.38
N GLY A 163 20.50 12.93 -15.74
CA GLY A 163 21.51 12.18 -16.46
C GLY A 163 20.91 10.95 -17.16
N PRO A 164 21.72 10.18 -17.90
CA PRO A 164 21.30 8.88 -18.37
C PRO A 164 20.85 8.01 -17.18
N PRO A 165 19.80 7.18 -17.31
CA PRO A 165 19.43 6.26 -16.25
C PRO A 165 20.60 5.35 -15.89
N PRO A 166 20.78 4.97 -14.60
CA PRO A 166 21.75 3.95 -14.24
C PRO A 166 21.47 2.65 -15.02
N CYS A 167 22.53 1.90 -15.34
CA CYS A 167 22.38 0.61 -16.00
C CYS A 167 21.50 -0.33 -15.15
N ALA A 168 20.54 -0.98 -15.80
CA ALA A 168 19.80 -2.08 -15.21
C ALA A 168 20.75 -3.25 -14.95
N VAL A 169 20.48 -4.02 -13.89
CA VAL A 169 21.22 -5.25 -13.55
C VAL A 169 20.76 -6.47 -14.35
N THR A 170 19.73 -6.32 -15.19
CA THR A 170 19.21 -7.37 -16.08
C THR A 170 19.96 -7.35 -17.41
N THR A 171 20.56 -8.50 -17.79
CA THR A 171 21.28 -8.65 -19.05
C THR A 171 20.33 -8.69 -20.26
N ALA A 172 20.63 -7.89 -21.29
CA ALA A 172 19.93 -7.92 -22.58
C ALA A 172 20.41 -9.06 -23.51
N ALA A 173 21.41 -9.84 -23.08
CA ALA A 173 21.99 -10.92 -23.87
C ALA A 173 21.46 -12.33 -23.51
N LEU A 174 20.66 -12.47 -22.45
CA LEU A 174 20.22 -13.77 -21.94
C LEU A 174 19.39 -14.54 -22.97
N GLY A 175 19.82 -15.76 -23.31
CA GLY A 175 19.16 -16.65 -24.26
C GLY A 175 19.23 -16.20 -25.73
N HIS A 176 19.97 -15.13 -26.04
CA HIS A 176 20.07 -14.60 -27.40
C HIS A 176 21.05 -15.41 -28.29
N PRO A 177 20.86 -15.40 -29.63
CA PRO A 177 21.75 -16.09 -30.55
C PRO A 177 23.20 -15.59 -30.45
N ALA A 178 24.12 -16.52 -30.20
CA ALA A 178 25.54 -16.24 -29.98
C ALA A 178 26.43 -16.94 -31.01
N SER A 179 27.59 -16.35 -31.28
CA SER A 179 28.62 -16.92 -32.17
C SER A 179 30.01 -16.52 -31.70
N ALA A 180 31.04 -17.28 -32.09
CA ALA A 180 32.43 -17.01 -31.73
C ALA A 180 33.37 -17.36 -32.88
N SER A 181 34.63 -16.92 -32.78
CA SER A 181 35.70 -17.31 -33.69
C SER A 181 36.06 -18.80 -33.61
N SER A 182 35.85 -19.43 -32.45
CA SER A 182 36.01 -20.87 -32.24
C SER A 182 35.29 -21.33 -30.96
N ALA A 183 35.17 -22.63 -30.79
CA ALA A 183 34.88 -23.30 -29.53
C ALA A 183 35.94 -24.38 -29.29
N GLU A 184 36.35 -24.59 -28.04
CA GLU A 184 37.34 -25.60 -27.64
C GLU A 184 36.82 -27.03 -27.93
N ASN A 185 35.54 -27.29 -27.67
CA ASN A 185 34.88 -28.56 -27.94
C ASN A 185 33.35 -28.41 -28.01
N ALA A 186 32.63 -29.51 -28.21
CA ALA A 186 31.17 -29.53 -28.33
C ALA A 186 30.42 -29.05 -27.07
N GLY A 187 31.04 -29.13 -25.88
CA GLY A 187 30.44 -28.71 -24.60
C GLY A 187 30.72 -27.25 -24.20
N THR A 188 31.50 -26.50 -24.98
CA THR A 188 31.91 -25.12 -24.65
C THR A 188 31.50 -24.12 -25.73
N GLN A 189 30.27 -24.26 -26.22
CA GLN A 189 29.70 -23.46 -27.32
C GLN A 189 29.45 -21.99 -26.93
N PRO A 190 29.37 -21.05 -27.90
CA PRO A 190 29.21 -19.62 -27.60
C PRO A 190 27.94 -19.26 -26.82
N SER A 191 26.85 -20.01 -27.00
CA SER A 191 25.59 -19.81 -26.26
C SER A 191 25.75 -20.02 -24.75
N ALA A 192 26.73 -20.82 -24.34
CA ALA A 192 26.97 -21.19 -22.94
C ALA A 192 27.64 -20.08 -22.10
N ALA A 193 27.86 -18.90 -22.67
CA ALA A 193 28.24 -17.68 -21.94
C ALA A 193 27.12 -16.63 -21.91
N PHE A 194 25.90 -17.01 -22.31
CA PHE A 194 24.72 -16.14 -22.38
C PHE A 194 23.44 -16.88 -21.94
N ASP A 195 23.56 -18.02 -21.26
CA ASP A 195 22.41 -18.85 -20.87
C ASP A 195 21.96 -18.62 -19.42
N GLY A 196 22.69 -17.80 -18.66
CA GLY A 196 22.39 -17.44 -17.27
C GLY A 196 22.77 -18.53 -16.27
N ASN A 197 23.47 -19.58 -16.69
CA ASN A 197 23.83 -20.71 -15.85
C ASN A 197 25.33 -20.71 -15.55
N ALA A 198 25.69 -20.34 -14.32
CA ALA A 198 27.08 -20.28 -13.85
C ALA A 198 27.83 -21.63 -13.85
N GLY A 199 27.17 -22.75 -14.19
CA GLY A 199 27.80 -24.05 -14.42
C GLY A 199 28.22 -24.34 -15.86
N THR A 200 27.80 -23.52 -16.84
CA THR A 200 28.12 -23.62 -18.27
C THR A 200 29.06 -22.50 -18.70
N ARG A 201 29.83 -22.70 -19.77
CA ARG A 201 30.79 -21.69 -20.27
C ARG A 201 31.09 -21.81 -21.75
N TRP A 202 31.46 -20.70 -22.38
CA TRP A 202 32.20 -20.72 -23.64
C TRP A 202 33.71 -20.83 -23.38
N SER A 203 34.43 -21.57 -24.21
CA SER A 203 35.90 -21.61 -24.27
C SER A 203 36.36 -21.54 -25.72
N SER A 204 37.39 -20.75 -26.04
CA SER A 204 38.00 -20.67 -27.37
C SER A 204 39.25 -21.54 -27.54
N ALA A 205 39.67 -21.72 -28.80
CA ALA A 205 40.98 -22.25 -29.14
C ALA A 205 42.13 -21.38 -28.58
N ALA A 206 43.26 -22.01 -28.29
CA ALA A 206 44.43 -21.40 -27.66
C ALA A 206 45.30 -20.55 -28.64
N SER A 207 44.69 -19.55 -29.28
CA SER A 207 45.35 -18.59 -30.18
C SER A 207 44.85 -17.16 -29.96
N ASP A 208 45.56 -16.17 -30.50
CA ASP A 208 45.17 -14.75 -30.45
C ASP A 208 45.08 -14.18 -31.88
N PRO A 209 44.10 -13.32 -32.20
CA PRO A 209 42.94 -12.95 -31.39
C PRO A 209 41.84 -14.03 -31.40
N GLN A 210 40.87 -13.92 -30.49
CA GLN A 210 39.59 -14.65 -30.54
C GLN A 210 38.46 -13.72 -30.11
N TRP A 211 37.23 -14.07 -30.46
CA TRP A 211 36.05 -13.28 -30.10
C TRP A 211 34.82 -14.12 -29.85
N ILE A 212 33.90 -13.57 -29.07
CA ILE A 212 32.53 -14.06 -28.84
C ILE A 212 31.56 -12.88 -28.91
N GLN A 213 30.43 -13.07 -29.58
CA GLN A 213 29.40 -12.05 -29.77
C GLN A 213 27.98 -12.61 -29.60
N VAL A 214 27.06 -11.72 -29.30
CA VAL A 214 25.61 -11.98 -29.19
C VAL A 214 24.82 -11.04 -30.11
N ASP A 215 23.73 -11.54 -30.69
CA ASP A 215 22.72 -10.76 -31.42
C ASP A 215 21.54 -10.43 -30.49
N LEU A 216 21.45 -9.19 -30.02
CA LEU A 216 20.38 -8.68 -29.16
C LEU A 216 19.01 -8.55 -29.87
N GLY A 217 18.88 -9.06 -31.11
CA GLY A 217 17.66 -9.06 -31.92
C GLY A 217 17.33 -7.72 -32.58
N ALA A 218 17.53 -6.62 -31.87
CA ALA A 218 17.34 -5.25 -32.36
C ALA A 218 18.43 -4.31 -31.84
N ALA A 219 18.62 -3.18 -32.54
CA ALA A 219 19.55 -2.15 -32.10
C ALA A 219 18.97 -1.38 -30.89
N GLN A 220 19.66 -1.43 -29.75
CA GLN A 220 19.23 -0.86 -28.49
C GLN A 220 20.38 -0.15 -27.75
N GLN A 221 20.06 0.64 -26.71
CA GLN A 221 21.06 1.32 -25.91
C GLN A 221 21.75 0.37 -24.94
N VAL A 222 23.06 0.18 -25.13
CA VAL A 222 23.96 -0.55 -24.23
C VAL A 222 24.75 0.46 -23.42
N CYS A 223 24.73 0.34 -22.09
CA CYS A 223 25.46 1.20 -21.17
C CYS A 223 26.57 0.48 -20.37
N GLY A 224 26.70 -0.84 -20.56
CA GLY A 224 27.79 -1.59 -19.94
C GLY A 224 27.85 -3.04 -20.40
N ALA A 225 28.84 -3.75 -19.88
CA ALA A 225 29.04 -5.18 -20.06
C ALA A 225 29.69 -5.77 -18.81
N THR A 226 29.34 -6.99 -18.42
CA THR A 226 29.99 -7.73 -17.33
C THR A 226 30.52 -9.05 -17.86
N LEU A 227 31.82 -9.28 -17.68
CA LEU A 227 32.54 -10.48 -18.09
C LEU A 227 32.84 -11.33 -16.85
N ALA A 228 32.21 -12.49 -16.73
CA ALA A 228 32.53 -13.48 -15.70
C ALA A 228 33.49 -14.51 -16.29
N TRP A 229 34.79 -14.25 -16.15
CA TRP A 229 35.85 -15.11 -16.64
C TRP A 229 36.03 -16.38 -15.82
N GLU A 230 36.46 -17.43 -16.50
CA GLU A 230 37.11 -18.58 -15.88
C GLU A 230 38.61 -18.26 -15.61
N THR A 231 39.41 -19.20 -15.11
CA THR A 231 40.85 -18.98 -14.89
C THR A 231 41.62 -18.63 -16.18
N ALA A 232 41.11 -19.02 -17.35
CA ALA A 232 41.65 -18.64 -18.65
C ALA A 232 40.97 -17.37 -19.22
N TYR A 233 41.52 -16.19 -18.88
CA TYR A 233 40.94 -14.87 -19.22
C TYR A 233 41.80 -14.04 -20.20
N ALA A 234 41.22 -12.92 -20.69
CA ALA A 234 41.94 -11.96 -21.51
C ALA A 234 42.72 -10.92 -20.69
N LYS A 235 44.04 -10.86 -20.90
CA LYS A 235 44.86 -9.76 -20.38
C LYS A 235 44.68 -8.47 -21.19
N ALA A 236 44.52 -8.60 -22.51
CA ALA A 236 44.14 -7.48 -23.38
C ALA A 236 42.91 -7.85 -24.21
N TYR A 237 41.89 -6.99 -24.16
CA TYR A 237 40.64 -7.18 -24.89
C TYR A 237 39.95 -5.86 -25.21
N GLN A 238 38.98 -5.94 -26.12
CA GLN A 238 38.05 -4.87 -26.46
C GLN A 238 36.61 -5.35 -26.28
N ILE A 239 35.73 -4.44 -25.84
CA ILE A 239 34.29 -4.58 -26.08
C ILE A 239 33.97 -3.77 -27.32
N GLN A 240 33.40 -4.44 -28.32
CA GLN A 240 33.03 -3.87 -29.61
C GLN A 240 31.52 -3.98 -29.80
N THR A 241 30.97 -3.02 -30.53
CA THR A 241 29.54 -2.91 -30.81
C THR A 241 29.29 -2.72 -32.30
N SER A 242 28.15 -3.20 -32.77
CA SER A 242 27.71 -3.06 -34.16
C SER A 242 26.18 -3.03 -34.24
N THR A 243 25.63 -2.35 -35.24
CA THR A 243 24.20 -2.38 -35.58
C THR A 243 23.87 -3.35 -36.70
N ASP A 244 24.86 -3.76 -37.50
CA ASP A 244 24.71 -4.57 -38.72
C ASP A 244 25.45 -5.93 -38.67
N GLY A 245 26.28 -6.16 -37.65
CA GLY A 245 27.07 -7.39 -37.45
C GLY A 245 28.39 -7.44 -38.23
N THR A 246 28.65 -6.46 -39.09
CA THR A 246 29.79 -6.40 -40.03
C THR A 246 30.71 -5.21 -39.76
N THR A 247 30.16 -4.04 -39.44
CA THR A 247 30.85 -2.80 -39.11
C THR A 247 30.98 -2.67 -37.59
N TRP A 248 32.20 -2.73 -37.06
CA TRP A 248 32.43 -2.80 -35.61
C TRP A 248 33.12 -1.56 -35.07
N THR A 249 32.58 -1.01 -33.97
CA THR A 249 33.16 0.12 -33.24
C THR A 249 33.60 -0.34 -31.86
N THR A 250 34.85 -0.03 -31.48
CA THR A 250 35.37 -0.29 -30.13
C THR A 250 34.76 0.66 -29.12
N ALA A 251 33.93 0.12 -28.22
CA ALA A 251 33.27 0.86 -27.14
C ALA A 251 34.09 0.87 -25.84
N TYR A 252 34.97 -0.11 -25.65
CA TYR A 252 35.94 -0.16 -24.55
C TYR A 252 37.18 -0.98 -24.97
N SER A 253 38.33 -0.70 -24.36
CA SER A 253 39.55 -1.49 -24.53
C SER A 253 40.44 -1.44 -23.29
N THR A 254 41.07 -2.55 -22.94
CA THR A 254 42.10 -2.64 -21.89
C THR A 254 43.27 -3.53 -22.31
N THR A 255 44.44 -3.29 -21.72
CA THR A 255 45.65 -4.13 -21.84
C THR A 255 46.09 -4.72 -20.49
N THR A 256 45.29 -4.51 -19.45
CA THR A 256 45.54 -4.94 -18.07
C THR A 256 44.28 -5.56 -17.45
N GLY A 257 43.53 -6.34 -18.23
CA GLY A 257 42.42 -7.16 -17.73
C GLY A 257 42.89 -8.06 -16.59
N ALA A 258 42.03 -8.24 -15.59
CA ALA A 258 42.38 -8.88 -14.32
C ALA A 258 41.82 -10.30 -14.17
N GLY A 259 40.86 -10.69 -15.02
CA GLY A 259 40.11 -11.92 -14.83
C GLY A 259 39.06 -11.81 -13.71
N GLY A 260 38.47 -12.95 -13.32
CA GLY A 260 37.35 -12.95 -12.38
C GLY A 260 36.11 -12.29 -12.99
N THR A 261 35.39 -11.46 -12.22
CA THR A 261 34.25 -10.69 -12.75
C THR A 261 34.66 -9.24 -13.03
N GLU A 262 34.73 -8.87 -14.30
CA GLU A 262 35.06 -7.51 -14.75
C GLU A 262 33.79 -6.81 -15.28
N THR A 263 33.40 -5.69 -14.69
CA THR A 263 32.29 -4.84 -15.20
C THR A 263 32.86 -3.59 -15.88
N VAL A 264 32.40 -3.37 -17.11
CA VAL A 264 32.82 -2.32 -18.02
C VAL A 264 31.65 -1.38 -18.27
N ASN A 265 31.80 -0.11 -17.94
CA ASN A 265 30.85 0.93 -18.34
C ASN A 265 31.18 1.40 -19.76
N LEU A 266 30.16 1.54 -20.61
CA LEU A 266 30.28 2.06 -21.97
C LEU A 266 29.00 2.82 -22.36
N THR A 267 28.91 3.39 -23.56
CA THR A 267 27.62 3.90 -24.06
C THR A 267 27.60 3.77 -25.57
N ALA A 268 26.70 2.95 -26.10
CA ALA A 268 26.58 2.68 -27.52
C ALA A 268 25.15 2.24 -27.89
N THR A 269 24.72 2.55 -29.11
CA THR A 269 23.56 1.88 -29.71
C THR A 269 24.05 0.66 -30.48
N ALA A 270 23.64 -0.54 -30.07
CA ALA A 270 24.15 -1.79 -30.62
C ALA A 270 23.01 -2.81 -30.80
N ARG A 271 23.08 -3.58 -31.89
CA ARG A 271 22.36 -4.85 -32.04
C ARG A 271 23.27 -6.03 -31.70
N TYR A 272 24.56 -5.92 -32.04
CA TYR A 272 25.56 -6.92 -31.76
C TYR A 272 26.59 -6.37 -30.78
N VAL A 273 26.91 -7.14 -29.75
CA VAL A 273 27.98 -6.83 -28.78
C VAL A 273 28.98 -7.97 -28.78
N ARG A 274 30.27 -7.64 -28.83
CA ARG A 274 31.37 -8.60 -28.99
C ARG A 274 32.51 -8.31 -28.02
N LEU A 275 32.95 -9.34 -27.32
CA LEU A 275 34.28 -9.38 -26.72
C LEU A 275 35.27 -9.77 -27.81
N TYR A 276 36.32 -8.97 -27.99
CA TYR A 276 37.42 -9.23 -28.92
C TYR A 276 38.74 -9.29 -28.13
N GLY A 277 39.17 -10.50 -27.76
CA GLY A 277 40.40 -10.75 -27.02
C GLY A 277 41.62 -10.69 -27.93
N THR A 278 42.64 -9.93 -27.54
CA THR A 278 43.88 -9.73 -28.31
C THR A 278 45.14 -10.23 -27.62
N GLN A 279 45.08 -10.51 -26.32
CA GLN A 279 46.17 -11.18 -25.58
C GLN A 279 45.61 -11.99 -24.41
N ARG A 280 45.87 -13.31 -24.40
CA ARG A 280 45.53 -14.20 -23.28
C ARG A 280 46.43 -13.98 -22.07
N ALA A 281 45.87 -14.18 -20.87
CA ALA A 281 46.62 -14.13 -19.61
C ALA A 281 47.33 -15.46 -19.27
N THR A 282 46.91 -16.55 -19.89
CA THR A 282 47.43 -17.91 -19.66
C THR A 282 47.80 -18.57 -21.01
N GLN A 283 48.31 -19.81 -20.97
CA GLN A 283 48.59 -20.59 -22.18
C GLN A 283 47.34 -21.12 -22.91
N TYR A 284 46.20 -21.17 -22.22
CA TYR A 284 44.93 -21.67 -22.74
C TYR A 284 44.21 -20.61 -23.59
N GLY A 285 43.01 -20.92 -24.11
CA GLY A 285 42.15 -19.95 -24.79
C GLY A 285 41.56 -18.89 -23.85
N TYR A 286 40.60 -18.13 -24.36
CA TYR A 286 39.69 -17.31 -23.55
C TYR A 286 38.47 -18.13 -23.14
N SER A 287 38.01 -17.97 -21.90
CA SER A 287 36.97 -18.80 -21.28
C SER A 287 36.06 -17.94 -20.37
N LEU A 288 34.75 -17.95 -20.64
CA LEU A 288 33.74 -17.12 -19.96
C LEU A 288 32.59 -17.99 -19.47
N TRP A 289 32.32 -17.93 -18.17
CA TRP A 289 31.09 -18.47 -17.58
C TRP A 289 29.88 -17.65 -18.03
N GLU A 290 29.98 -16.32 -18.00
CA GLU A 290 28.89 -15.42 -18.41
C GLU A 290 29.42 -14.13 -19.06
N PHE A 291 28.68 -13.61 -20.04
CA PHE A 291 28.91 -12.33 -20.69
C PHE A 291 27.60 -11.53 -20.74
N THR A 292 27.39 -10.75 -19.70
CA THR A 292 26.23 -9.88 -19.55
C THR A 292 26.39 -8.58 -20.36
N VAL A 293 25.29 -8.14 -20.99
CA VAL A 293 25.18 -6.84 -21.68
C VAL A 293 24.16 -5.97 -20.95
N LEU A 294 24.60 -4.82 -20.43
CA LEU A 294 23.80 -3.93 -19.59
C LEU A 294 23.15 -2.81 -20.41
N THR A 295 21.88 -2.50 -20.12
CA THR A 295 21.09 -1.46 -20.80
C THR A 295 20.57 -0.43 -19.78
N PRO A 296 20.34 0.85 -20.13
CA PRO A 296 19.83 1.85 -19.18
C PRO A 296 18.47 1.45 -18.60
N GLY A 297 18.35 1.44 -17.26
CA GLY A 297 17.09 1.15 -16.58
C GLY A 297 16.10 2.30 -16.71
N GLY A 298 15.36 2.37 -17.83
CA GLY A 298 14.59 3.58 -18.12
C GLY A 298 13.56 3.54 -19.25
N THR A 299 13.14 2.37 -19.73
CA THR A 299 11.80 2.07 -20.24
C THR A 299 11.79 0.59 -20.57
N THR A 300 10.94 -0.21 -19.93
CA THR A 300 10.47 -1.42 -20.60
C THR A 300 9.67 -0.96 -21.81
N THR A 301 10.29 -1.00 -22.99
CA THR A 301 9.53 -1.25 -24.22
C THR A 301 8.57 -2.40 -23.89
N PRO A 302 7.27 -2.32 -24.20
CA PRO A 302 6.38 -3.46 -24.03
C PRO A 302 7.07 -4.67 -24.66
N PRO A 303 7.11 -5.84 -23.99
CA PRO A 303 7.86 -6.96 -24.56
C PRO A 303 7.35 -7.20 -25.97
N THR A 304 8.25 -7.51 -26.90
CA THR A 304 7.85 -8.00 -28.22
C THR A 304 7.82 -9.51 -28.13
N GLY A 305 6.65 -10.09 -28.36
CA GLY A 305 6.47 -11.55 -28.32
C GLY A 305 7.33 -12.27 -29.35
N GLY A 306 7.32 -13.61 -29.30
CA GLY A 306 8.19 -14.47 -30.14
C GLY A 306 7.99 -14.35 -31.67
N ASP A 307 7.02 -13.56 -32.12
CA ASP A 307 6.69 -13.23 -33.51
C ASP A 307 6.83 -11.72 -33.85
N GLY A 308 7.10 -10.88 -32.85
CA GLY A 308 7.23 -9.42 -32.97
C GLY A 308 6.01 -8.59 -32.55
N THR A 309 4.83 -9.17 -32.26
CA THR A 309 3.63 -8.38 -31.86
C THR A 309 2.67 -9.14 -30.93
N CYS A 310 2.51 -8.69 -29.69
CA CYS A 310 1.44 -9.18 -28.80
C CYS A 310 0.13 -8.40 -29.01
N PRO A 311 -0.92 -8.97 -29.65
CA PRO A 311 -2.15 -8.22 -30.00
C PRO A 311 -3.04 -7.84 -28.81
N TRP A 312 -2.74 -8.35 -27.61
CA TRP A 312 -3.40 -7.96 -26.35
C TRP A 312 -2.72 -6.78 -25.66
N VAL A 313 -1.55 -6.29 -26.10
CA VAL A 313 -0.84 -5.14 -25.51
C VAL A 313 -1.38 -3.85 -26.10
N HIS A 314 -1.68 -2.84 -25.26
CA HIS A 314 -2.36 -1.58 -25.64
C HIS A 314 -3.71 -1.77 -26.36
N SER A 315 -4.31 -2.95 -26.23
CA SER A 315 -5.53 -3.33 -26.93
C SER A 315 -6.76 -2.79 -26.22
N THR A 316 -7.64 -2.11 -26.95
CA THR A 316 -8.97 -1.67 -26.46
C THR A 316 -10.02 -2.78 -26.43
N ALA A 317 -9.59 -4.03 -26.66
CA ALA A 317 -10.42 -5.22 -26.55
C ALA A 317 -10.82 -5.52 -25.07
N PRO A 318 -11.91 -6.29 -24.86
CA PRO A 318 -12.34 -6.76 -23.54
C PRO A 318 -11.18 -7.36 -22.74
N VAL A 319 -11.15 -7.16 -21.42
CA VAL A 319 -10.24 -7.91 -20.53
C VAL A 319 -10.41 -9.41 -20.76
N ALA A 320 -11.64 -9.92 -20.78
CA ALA A 320 -11.92 -11.34 -21.04
C ALA A 320 -11.40 -11.83 -22.42
N GLN A 321 -11.46 -10.99 -23.46
CA GLN A 321 -10.94 -11.33 -24.79
C GLN A 321 -9.40 -11.29 -24.82
N ARG A 322 -8.78 -10.29 -24.17
CA ARG A 322 -7.33 -10.18 -24.05
C ARG A 322 -6.73 -11.36 -23.26
N VAL A 323 -7.40 -11.76 -22.17
CA VAL A 323 -7.11 -12.99 -21.42
C VAL A 323 -7.24 -14.21 -22.33
N ALA A 324 -8.35 -14.39 -23.05
CA ALA A 324 -8.52 -15.53 -23.96
C ALA A 324 -7.45 -15.57 -25.07
N GLN A 325 -7.06 -14.42 -25.62
CA GLN A 325 -6.03 -14.31 -26.65
C GLN A 325 -4.65 -14.73 -26.14
N VAL A 326 -4.21 -14.25 -24.97
CA VAL A 326 -2.91 -14.66 -24.39
C VAL A 326 -2.96 -16.12 -23.93
N MET A 327 -4.05 -16.57 -23.29
CA MET A 327 -4.24 -17.95 -22.84
C MET A 327 -4.18 -18.99 -23.95
N ALA A 328 -4.62 -18.62 -25.16
CA ALA A 328 -4.52 -19.46 -26.36
C ALA A 328 -3.08 -19.61 -26.88
N GLN A 329 -2.17 -18.71 -26.51
CA GLN A 329 -0.74 -18.76 -26.86
C GLN A 329 0.15 -19.32 -25.73
N MET A 330 -0.38 -19.46 -24.50
CA MET A 330 0.37 -19.97 -23.35
C MET A 330 0.54 -21.49 -23.39
N THR A 331 1.79 -21.94 -23.35
CA THR A 331 2.15 -23.32 -23.01
C THR A 331 1.78 -23.65 -21.56
N GLN A 332 1.67 -24.94 -21.22
CA GLN A 332 1.41 -25.39 -19.85
C GLN A 332 2.47 -24.89 -18.84
N ALA A 333 3.74 -24.85 -19.24
CA ALA A 333 4.81 -24.31 -18.40
C ALA A 333 4.63 -22.81 -18.12
N GLN A 334 4.23 -22.02 -19.12
CA GLN A 334 3.94 -20.59 -18.93
C GLN A 334 2.67 -20.35 -18.09
N LYS A 335 1.68 -21.24 -18.19
CA LYS A 335 0.49 -21.25 -17.31
C LYS A 335 0.87 -21.52 -15.87
N ILE A 336 1.73 -22.50 -15.63
CA ILE A 336 2.25 -22.82 -14.29
C ILE A 336 3.08 -21.65 -13.72
N SER A 337 3.96 -21.03 -14.52
CA SER A 337 4.88 -19.97 -14.04
C SER A 337 4.22 -18.69 -13.55
N VAL A 338 2.91 -18.48 -13.80
CA VAL A 338 2.15 -17.32 -13.28
C VAL A 338 1.27 -17.68 -12.08
N LEU A 339 1.41 -18.91 -11.55
CA LEU A 339 0.69 -19.44 -10.39
C LEU A 339 1.59 -19.67 -9.18
N HIS A 340 2.86 -19.27 -9.23
CA HIS A 340 3.77 -19.41 -8.10
C HIS A 340 4.86 -18.34 -8.10
N GLY A 341 5.27 -17.89 -6.92
CA GLY A 341 6.42 -17.01 -6.76
C GLY A 341 7.73 -17.67 -7.20
N ASN A 342 8.76 -16.87 -7.47
CA ASN A 342 10.08 -17.36 -7.88
C ASN A 342 11.07 -17.58 -6.71
N GLY A 343 10.62 -17.43 -5.46
CA GLY A 343 11.43 -17.65 -4.25
C GLY A 343 12.43 -16.54 -3.90
N ASN A 344 12.61 -15.51 -4.73
CA ASN A 344 13.52 -14.40 -4.45
C ASN A 344 12.76 -13.22 -3.82
N SER A 345 12.93 -13.01 -2.51
CA SER A 345 12.27 -11.95 -1.73
C SER A 345 12.95 -10.57 -1.81
N SER A 346 13.64 -10.26 -2.92
CA SER A 346 14.31 -8.97 -3.11
C SER A 346 14.13 -8.41 -4.52
N PRO A 347 13.73 -7.13 -4.68
CA PRO A 347 13.54 -6.12 -3.63
C PRO A 347 12.10 -6.03 -3.07
N TYR A 348 11.23 -6.98 -3.43
CA TYR A 348 9.85 -7.11 -2.92
C TYR A 348 9.67 -8.49 -2.29
N ILE A 349 8.84 -8.61 -1.26
CA ILE A 349 8.77 -9.87 -0.49
C ILE A 349 8.13 -11.03 -1.25
N GLY A 350 7.32 -10.74 -2.28
CA GLY A 350 6.86 -11.71 -3.27
C GLY A 350 6.93 -11.15 -4.69
N ASN A 351 7.24 -12.01 -5.66
CA ASN A 351 7.10 -11.64 -7.07
C ASN A 351 6.92 -12.84 -8.01
N LEU A 352 6.26 -12.59 -9.14
CA LEU A 352 6.18 -13.47 -10.30
C LEU A 352 7.17 -13.03 -11.37
N SER A 353 7.86 -13.99 -11.97
CA SER A 353 8.70 -13.75 -13.16
C SER A 353 7.83 -13.34 -14.37
N PRO A 354 8.30 -12.42 -15.24
CA PRO A 354 7.61 -12.11 -16.49
C PRO A 354 7.61 -13.32 -17.45
N VAL A 355 6.70 -13.30 -18.43
CA VAL A 355 6.76 -14.18 -19.61
C VAL A 355 6.95 -13.30 -20.87
N PRO A 356 8.21 -12.94 -21.22
CA PRO A 356 8.48 -11.94 -22.25
C PRO A 356 7.95 -12.32 -23.64
N SER A 357 8.01 -13.61 -23.99
CA SER A 357 7.52 -14.14 -25.27
C SER A 357 6.02 -13.98 -25.48
N LEU A 358 5.25 -13.69 -24.42
CA LEU A 358 3.81 -13.42 -24.43
C LEU A 358 3.47 -12.06 -23.81
N CYS A 359 4.47 -11.21 -23.59
CA CYS A 359 4.29 -9.86 -23.07
C CYS A 359 3.56 -9.78 -21.73
N ILE A 360 3.61 -10.85 -20.93
CA ILE A 360 3.07 -10.89 -19.57
C ILE A 360 4.13 -10.25 -18.66
N PRO A 361 3.85 -9.09 -18.02
CA PRO A 361 4.78 -8.48 -17.09
C PRO A 361 4.92 -9.34 -15.83
N GLY A 362 6.06 -9.22 -15.13
CA GLY A 362 6.20 -9.79 -13.79
C GLY A 362 5.33 -9.02 -12.79
N LEU A 363 4.93 -9.66 -11.70
CA LEU A 363 4.05 -9.10 -10.68
C LEU A 363 4.83 -8.92 -9.38
N ASN A 364 4.73 -7.76 -8.73
CA ASN A 364 5.40 -7.44 -7.47
C ASN A 364 4.37 -7.35 -6.33
N LEU A 365 4.61 -8.08 -5.24
CA LEU A 365 3.77 -8.15 -4.05
C LEU A 365 4.56 -7.66 -2.82
N GLN A 366 3.93 -6.79 -2.02
CA GLN A 366 4.61 -6.11 -0.92
C GLN A 366 3.66 -5.84 0.26
N ASP A 367 4.12 -6.06 1.50
CA ASP A 367 3.39 -5.67 2.71
C ASP A 367 3.48 -4.15 2.96
N GLY A 368 2.65 -3.55 3.83
CA GLY A 368 1.59 -4.18 4.62
C GLY A 368 0.40 -3.25 4.94
N PRO A 369 -0.50 -3.64 5.86
CA PRO A 369 -1.77 -2.92 6.09
C PRO A 369 -1.66 -1.48 6.62
N SER A 370 -0.51 -1.08 7.16
CA SER A 370 -0.23 0.25 7.74
C SER A 370 0.70 1.13 6.87
N GLY A 371 0.73 0.85 5.56
CA GLY A 371 1.65 1.45 4.60
C GLY A 371 2.72 0.45 4.14
N VAL A 372 3.59 0.89 3.23
CA VAL A 372 4.61 0.00 2.66
C VAL A 372 5.61 -0.44 3.76
N GLY A 373 5.75 -1.75 3.93
CA GLY A 373 6.42 -2.44 5.03
C GLY A 373 7.82 -2.95 4.72
N ASP A 374 8.22 -4.00 5.43
CA ASP A 374 9.48 -4.78 5.28
C ASP A 374 10.77 -3.95 5.15
N GLY A 375 10.84 -2.83 5.88
CA GLY A 375 12.03 -1.98 5.90
C GLY A 375 12.19 -1.04 4.70
N LEU A 376 11.22 -0.96 3.79
CA LEU A 376 11.23 -0.01 2.67
C LEU A 376 11.00 1.43 3.16
N GLY A 377 12.08 2.12 3.55
CA GLY A 377 12.04 3.51 4.05
C GLY A 377 11.64 4.56 2.99
N GLY A 378 11.39 5.80 3.42
CA GLY A 378 10.93 6.89 2.54
C GLY A 378 9.42 6.88 2.28
N VAL A 379 8.67 6.25 3.18
CA VAL A 379 7.22 5.97 3.12
C VAL A 379 6.52 6.65 4.30
N THR A 380 5.18 6.65 4.27
CA THR A 380 4.36 7.11 5.38
C THR A 380 3.98 5.92 6.27
N GLN A 381 4.41 5.94 7.52
CA GLN A 381 3.91 5.02 8.54
C GLN A 381 2.54 5.51 9.00
N LEU A 382 1.49 4.91 8.45
CA LEU A 382 0.11 5.19 8.84
C LEU A 382 -0.17 4.62 10.24
N PRO A 383 -1.20 5.13 10.95
CA PRO A 383 -1.70 4.47 12.16
C PRO A 383 -2.16 3.05 11.87
N SER A 384 -2.14 2.18 12.89
CA SER A 384 -2.58 0.79 12.73
C SER A 384 -4.06 0.67 12.36
N ALA A 385 -4.46 -0.50 11.85
CA ALA A 385 -5.83 -0.71 11.38
C ALA A 385 -6.86 -0.51 12.51
N VAL A 386 -6.56 -0.92 13.75
CA VAL A 386 -7.44 -0.68 14.91
C VAL A 386 -7.57 0.82 15.24
N ALA A 387 -6.48 1.58 15.10
CA ALA A 387 -6.49 3.03 15.26
C ALA A 387 -7.33 3.71 14.16
N SER A 388 -7.23 3.20 12.93
CA SER A 388 -8.03 3.69 11.80
C SER A 388 -9.52 3.32 11.94
N ALA A 389 -9.83 2.12 12.46
CA ALA A 389 -11.19 1.69 12.78
C ALA A 389 -11.84 2.58 13.83
N ALA A 390 -11.06 2.98 14.86
CA ALA A 390 -11.51 3.85 15.94
C ALA A 390 -11.98 5.25 15.46
N THR A 391 -11.67 5.67 14.22
CA THR A 391 -12.22 6.89 13.61
C THR A 391 -13.71 6.79 13.26
N TRP A 392 -14.19 5.56 12.99
CA TRP A 392 -15.50 5.23 12.41
C TRP A 392 -15.86 6.13 11.20
N ASP A 393 -14.87 6.53 10.40
CA ASP A 393 -15.02 7.41 9.25
C ASP A 393 -14.57 6.69 7.96
N VAL A 394 -15.55 6.25 7.17
CA VAL A 394 -15.30 5.59 5.88
C VAL A 394 -14.65 6.51 4.84
N GLY A 395 -14.85 7.83 4.92
CA GLY A 395 -14.22 8.80 4.01
C GLY A 395 -12.75 9.02 4.35
N LEU A 396 -12.43 9.09 5.64
CA LEU A 396 -11.04 9.12 6.10
C LEU A 396 -10.35 7.78 5.83
N GLN A 397 -11.03 6.64 5.99
CA GLN A 397 -10.49 5.32 5.65
C GLN A 397 -10.22 5.15 4.15
N GLN A 398 -11.06 5.72 3.29
CA GLN A 398 -10.79 5.76 1.85
C GLN A 398 -9.56 6.63 1.53
N SER A 399 -9.36 7.73 2.27
CA SER A 399 -8.17 8.57 2.15
C SER A 399 -6.89 7.86 2.64
N TYR A 400 -6.98 7.11 3.75
CA TYR A 400 -5.94 6.21 4.24
C TYR A 400 -5.53 5.19 3.16
N GLY A 401 -6.53 4.52 2.56
CA GLY A 401 -6.30 3.56 1.48
C GLY A 401 -5.61 4.19 0.28
N ALA A 402 -6.04 5.39 -0.12
CA ALA A 402 -5.44 6.12 -1.24
C ALA A 402 -3.98 6.51 -0.98
N VAL A 403 -3.62 6.90 0.25
CA VAL A 403 -2.21 7.13 0.63
C VAL A 403 -1.39 5.84 0.47
N ALA A 404 -1.87 4.72 1.04
CA ALA A 404 -1.18 3.44 0.91
C ALA A 404 -1.00 3.04 -0.56
N GLY A 405 -2.05 3.08 -1.36
CA GLY A 405 -2.02 2.71 -2.78
C GLY A 405 -1.07 3.58 -3.61
N ALA A 406 -1.02 4.90 -3.35
CA ALA A 406 -0.11 5.81 -4.04
C ALA A 406 1.37 5.49 -3.71
N GLU A 407 1.65 5.11 -2.46
CA GLU A 407 3.00 4.74 -2.04
C GLU A 407 3.42 3.36 -2.54
N PHE A 408 2.53 2.36 -2.54
CA PHE A 408 2.79 1.07 -3.20
C PHE A 408 3.11 1.26 -4.69
N ALA A 409 2.31 2.07 -5.41
CA ALA A 409 2.55 2.39 -6.82
C ALA A 409 3.89 3.09 -7.04
N GLY A 410 4.22 4.09 -6.20
CA GLY A 410 5.50 4.80 -6.25
C GLY A 410 6.71 3.94 -5.88
N LYS A 411 6.49 2.90 -5.06
CA LYS A 411 7.48 1.87 -4.72
C LYS A 411 7.61 0.76 -5.77
N GLY A 412 6.66 0.67 -6.71
CA GLY A 412 6.68 -0.33 -7.79
C GLY A 412 6.10 -1.69 -7.39
N ALA A 413 5.29 -1.75 -6.33
CA ALA A 413 4.44 -2.90 -6.05
C ALA A 413 3.16 -2.81 -6.91
N ASP A 414 2.69 -3.95 -7.43
CA ASP A 414 1.39 -4.01 -8.12
C ASP A 414 0.31 -4.63 -7.24
N VAL A 415 0.70 -5.40 -6.21
CA VAL A 415 -0.20 -5.95 -5.17
C VAL A 415 0.26 -5.47 -3.80
N ALA A 416 -0.67 -4.86 -3.06
CA ALA A 416 -0.51 -4.53 -1.65
C ALA A 416 -1.08 -5.66 -0.79
N LEU A 417 -0.27 -6.22 0.11
CA LEU A 417 -0.63 -7.34 0.98
C LEU A 417 -1.45 -6.87 2.19
N GLY A 418 -2.63 -6.33 1.90
CA GLY A 418 -3.61 -5.88 2.88
C GLY A 418 -4.88 -5.30 2.25
N PRO A 419 -5.85 -4.86 3.07
CA PRO A 419 -5.79 -4.81 4.53
C PRO A 419 -5.96 -6.19 5.21
N THR A 420 -5.78 -6.24 6.53
CA THR A 420 -6.12 -7.40 7.37
C THR A 420 -7.53 -7.24 7.95
N LEU A 421 -8.34 -8.31 7.92
CA LEU A 421 -9.79 -8.30 8.19
C LEU A 421 -10.25 -9.32 9.25
N ASN A 422 -9.35 -10.12 9.81
CA ASN A 422 -9.71 -11.14 10.79
C ASN A 422 -10.31 -10.50 12.06
N ILE A 423 -11.42 -11.03 12.57
CA ILE A 423 -12.10 -10.50 13.76
C ILE A 423 -11.16 -10.51 14.98
N THR A 424 -11.15 -9.44 15.79
CA THR A 424 -10.48 -9.46 17.10
C THR A 424 -11.31 -10.32 18.07
N ARG A 425 -11.11 -11.64 18.02
CA ARG A 425 -11.84 -12.63 18.84
C ARG A 425 -11.44 -12.57 20.31
N ASP A 426 -10.14 -12.42 20.56
CA ASP A 426 -9.54 -12.32 21.88
C ASP A 426 -8.51 -11.19 21.89
N PRO A 427 -8.45 -10.35 22.95
CA PRO A 427 -7.49 -9.26 23.01
C PRO A 427 -6.03 -9.71 23.09
N ARG A 428 -5.74 -10.99 23.37
CA ARG A 428 -4.38 -11.55 23.40
C ARG A 428 -3.78 -11.84 22.03
N TRP A 429 -4.54 -11.73 20.93
CA TRP A 429 -4.02 -12.05 19.60
C TRP A 429 -2.88 -11.10 19.19
N GLY A 430 -1.71 -11.67 18.85
CA GLY A 430 -0.50 -10.92 18.53
C GLY A 430 -0.63 -9.91 17.38
N ARG A 431 -1.61 -10.10 16.48
CA ARG A 431 -1.91 -9.19 15.36
C ARG A 431 -3.24 -8.45 15.50
N ALA A 432 -3.82 -8.38 16.70
CA ALA A 432 -5.04 -7.60 16.95
C ALA A 432 -4.91 -6.13 16.50
N PHE A 433 -3.70 -5.56 16.56
CA PHE A 433 -3.39 -4.22 16.07
C PHE A 433 -3.56 -4.05 14.56
N GLU A 434 -3.38 -5.13 13.80
CA GLU A 434 -3.31 -5.14 12.33
C GLU A 434 -4.70 -5.24 11.68
N THR A 435 -5.73 -5.60 12.45
CA THR A 435 -7.13 -5.68 11.99
C THR A 435 -7.97 -4.48 12.46
N TYR A 436 -9.22 -4.43 12.03
CA TYR A 436 -10.14 -3.33 12.34
C TYR A 436 -10.90 -3.50 13.67
N SER A 437 -11.58 -4.64 13.92
CA SER A 437 -12.59 -4.72 14.98
C SER A 437 -12.98 -6.15 15.40
N GLU A 438 -13.59 -6.27 16.59
CA GLU A 438 -14.38 -7.44 16.99
C GLU A 438 -15.74 -7.55 16.26
N ASP A 439 -16.20 -6.46 15.63
CA ASP A 439 -17.48 -6.40 14.93
C ASP A 439 -17.34 -6.61 13.41
N PRO A 440 -18.07 -7.57 12.82
CA PRO A 440 -18.02 -7.86 11.38
C PRO A 440 -18.53 -6.73 10.49
N TYR A 441 -19.51 -5.94 10.95
CA TYR A 441 -20.07 -4.82 10.18
C TYR A 441 -19.07 -3.66 10.13
N LEU A 442 -18.46 -3.29 11.26
CA LEU A 442 -17.41 -2.26 11.27
C LEU A 442 -16.22 -2.68 10.40
N THR A 443 -15.73 -3.91 10.57
CA THR A 443 -14.65 -4.48 9.73
C THR A 443 -14.99 -4.45 8.24
N ALA A 444 -16.18 -4.89 7.84
CA ALA A 444 -16.64 -4.86 6.45
C ALA A 444 -16.64 -3.43 5.86
N ARG A 445 -17.14 -2.44 6.61
CA ARG A 445 -17.23 -1.05 6.16
C ARG A 445 -15.85 -0.38 6.03
N MET A 446 -14.95 -0.61 6.99
CA MET A 446 -13.60 -0.02 6.96
C MET A 446 -12.72 -0.70 5.89
N ALA A 447 -12.75 -2.03 5.78
CA ALA A 447 -12.03 -2.76 4.73
C ALA A 447 -12.46 -2.33 3.32
N THR A 448 -13.77 -2.25 3.07
CA THR A 448 -14.34 -1.78 1.80
C THR A 448 -13.80 -0.41 1.39
N ALA A 449 -13.85 0.57 2.31
CA ALA A 449 -13.35 1.91 2.06
C ALA A 449 -11.83 1.93 1.80
N SER A 450 -11.07 1.19 2.60
CA SER A 450 -9.61 1.06 2.46
C SER A 450 -9.21 0.50 1.09
N ILE A 451 -9.87 -0.58 0.66
CA ILE A 451 -9.65 -1.23 -0.63
C ILE A 451 -10.01 -0.31 -1.80
N GLN A 452 -11.17 0.36 -1.74
CA GLN A 452 -11.57 1.34 -2.77
C GLN A 452 -10.57 2.50 -2.88
N GLY A 453 -10.05 2.98 -1.75
CA GLY A 453 -8.98 3.98 -1.70
C GLY A 453 -7.70 3.48 -2.38
N LEU A 454 -7.20 2.32 -1.96
CA LEU A 454 -5.95 1.72 -2.44
C LEU A 454 -6.01 1.44 -3.95
N GLN A 455 -7.07 0.77 -4.40
CA GLN A 455 -7.20 0.36 -5.80
C GLN A 455 -7.44 1.54 -6.75
N SER A 456 -7.93 2.69 -6.26
CA SER A 456 -8.05 3.91 -7.06
C SER A 456 -6.70 4.43 -7.59
N GLN A 457 -5.59 4.03 -6.96
CA GLN A 457 -4.22 4.39 -7.38
C GLN A 457 -3.61 3.36 -8.37
N GLY A 458 -4.39 2.34 -8.74
CA GLY A 458 -3.95 1.30 -9.66
C GLY A 458 -3.01 0.26 -9.05
N VAL A 459 -3.13 -0.02 -7.76
CA VAL A 459 -2.49 -1.16 -7.08
C VAL A 459 -3.59 -2.13 -6.66
N MET A 460 -3.38 -3.43 -6.85
CA MET A 460 -4.31 -4.48 -6.42
C MET A 460 -4.29 -4.61 -4.90
N ALA A 461 -5.46 -4.58 -4.25
CA ALA A 461 -5.55 -4.88 -2.82
C ALA A 461 -5.68 -6.40 -2.63
N GLN A 462 -5.00 -6.93 -1.62
CA GLN A 462 -5.10 -8.33 -1.21
C GLN A 462 -5.66 -8.45 0.21
N ALA A 463 -6.98 -8.61 0.33
CA ALA A 463 -7.63 -8.75 1.64
C ALA A 463 -7.16 -10.04 2.33
N LYS A 464 -6.63 -9.94 3.55
CA LYS A 464 -6.04 -11.05 4.30
C LYS A 464 -6.62 -11.18 5.72
N HIS A 465 -6.60 -12.33 6.37
CA HIS A 465 -6.18 -13.65 5.92
C HIS A 465 -7.41 -14.58 5.97
N VAL A 466 -7.88 -15.06 4.82
CA VAL A 466 -9.07 -15.91 4.68
C VAL A 466 -8.75 -17.30 5.24
N ALA A 467 -9.40 -17.80 6.30
CA ALA A 467 -10.27 -17.10 7.26
C ALA A 467 -10.04 -17.69 8.65
N VAL A 468 -10.62 -17.10 9.70
CA VAL A 468 -10.52 -17.62 11.09
C VAL A 468 -9.07 -17.71 11.63
N TYR A 469 -8.14 -16.94 11.06
CA TYR A 469 -6.79 -16.75 11.59
C TYR A 469 -6.84 -15.63 12.64
N ASN A 470 -7.08 -16.02 13.91
CA ASN A 470 -7.35 -15.10 15.03
C ASN A 470 -6.43 -15.36 16.24
N GLN A 471 -5.40 -16.21 16.09
CA GLN A 471 -4.33 -16.47 17.06
C GLN A 471 -3.02 -16.73 16.29
N GLU A 472 -1.87 -16.35 16.85
CA GLU A 472 -0.56 -16.64 16.28
C GLU A 472 0.01 -17.99 16.76
N THR A 473 -0.40 -18.42 17.95
CA THR A 473 0.05 -19.65 18.58
C THR A 473 -0.42 -20.86 17.78
N TYR A 474 0.50 -21.79 17.49
CA TYR A 474 0.26 -22.98 16.66
C TYR A 474 -0.10 -22.72 15.18
N ARG A 475 -0.06 -21.46 14.71
CA ARG A 475 -0.39 -21.10 13.31
C ARG A 475 0.36 -21.99 12.30
N ASN A 476 -0.32 -22.33 11.21
CA ASN A 476 0.20 -23.18 10.11
C ASN A 476 0.36 -24.67 10.48
N GLY A 477 -0.21 -25.11 11.61
CA GLY A 477 -0.28 -26.52 12.02
C GLY A 477 -1.73 -27.03 12.17
N PRO A 478 -1.93 -28.35 12.24
CA PRO A 478 -3.21 -28.95 12.62
C PRO A 478 -3.62 -28.65 14.07
N GLU A 479 -2.70 -28.19 14.91
CA GLU A 479 -2.95 -27.77 16.29
C GLU A 479 -3.76 -26.46 16.37
N ASP A 480 -3.64 -25.56 15.37
CA ASP A 480 -4.48 -24.37 15.17
C ASP A 480 -5.75 -24.71 14.37
N ASN A 481 -6.38 -25.85 14.68
CA ASN A 481 -7.66 -26.25 14.08
C ASN A 481 -8.83 -25.58 14.80
N ALA A 482 -9.29 -24.44 14.30
CA ALA A 482 -10.50 -23.77 14.74
C ALA A 482 -11.75 -24.59 14.35
N VAL A 483 -12.48 -25.06 15.36
CA VAL A 483 -13.75 -25.79 15.22
C VAL A 483 -14.91 -24.87 15.55
N LEU A 484 -15.76 -24.63 14.56
CA LEU A 484 -16.89 -23.71 14.62
C LEU A 484 -17.99 -24.09 13.64
N ASP A 485 -19.24 -23.75 13.96
CA ASP A 485 -20.38 -24.00 13.09
C ASP A 485 -20.43 -23.06 11.87
N THR A 486 -21.29 -23.39 10.91
CA THR A 486 -21.36 -22.69 9.63
C THR A 486 -22.07 -21.33 9.74
N ARG A 487 -23.01 -21.18 10.69
CA ARG A 487 -23.64 -19.89 10.99
C ARG A 487 -22.62 -18.90 11.55
N THR A 488 -21.81 -19.33 12.51
CA THR A 488 -20.73 -18.52 13.08
C THR A 488 -19.71 -18.09 12.03
N LEU A 489 -19.34 -18.97 11.07
CA LEU A 489 -18.54 -18.57 9.91
C LEU A 489 -19.21 -17.45 9.11
N GLN A 490 -20.48 -17.61 8.76
CA GLN A 490 -21.21 -16.69 7.85
C GLN A 490 -21.60 -15.36 8.48
N GLU A 491 -21.87 -15.32 9.79
CA GLU A 491 -22.31 -14.12 10.51
C GLU A 491 -21.15 -13.36 11.19
N THR A 492 -20.04 -14.04 11.52
CA THR A 492 -18.90 -13.42 12.22
C THR A 492 -17.64 -13.34 11.37
N TYR A 493 -17.14 -14.45 10.82
CA TYR A 493 -15.77 -14.51 10.29
C TYR A 493 -15.63 -14.24 8.78
N LEU A 494 -16.70 -14.44 8.01
CA LEU A 494 -16.75 -14.21 6.56
C LEU A 494 -17.27 -12.83 6.10
N PRO A 495 -18.15 -12.09 6.80
CA PRO A 495 -18.75 -10.85 6.29
C PRO A 495 -17.74 -9.79 5.84
N GLY A 496 -16.63 -9.64 6.57
CA GLY A 496 -15.54 -8.73 6.20
C GLY A 496 -14.96 -9.06 4.81
N PHE A 497 -14.62 -10.32 4.58
CA PHE A 497 -14.07 -10.78 3.31
C PHE A 497 -15.10 -10.75 2.17
N GLN A 498 -16.35 -11.14 2.44
CA GLN A 498 -17.44 -11.10 1.47
C GLN A 498 -17.74 -9.66 1.02
N ALA A 499 -17.72 -8.68 1.94
CA ALA A 499 -17.86 -7.26 1.60
C ALA A 499 -16.62 -6.73 0.86
N ALA A 500 -15.41 -7.12 1.27
CA ALA A 500 -14.16 -6.71 0.61
C ALA A 500 -14.12 -7.12 -0.87
N VAL A 501 -14.59 -8.32 -1.22
CA VAL A 501 -14.64 -8.76 -2.62
C VAL A 501 -15.84 -8.19 -3.39
N ARG A 502 -17.03 -8.13 -2.77
CA ARG A 502 -18.28 -7.70 -3.45
C ARG A 502 -18.40 -6.18 -3.56
N ASP A 503 -18.15 -5.47 -2.46
CA ASP A 503 -18.40 -4.04 -2.31
C ASP A 503 -17.08 -3.24 -2.43
N GLY A 504 -15.98 -3.80 -1.92
CA GLY A 504 -14.63 -3.27 -2.10
C GLY A 504 -14.04 -3.56 -3.49
N ALA A 505 -14.54 -4.57 -4.19
CA ALA A 505 -14.01 -5.07 -5.46
C ALA A 505 -12.52 -5.48 -5.37
N ALA A 506 -12.10 -6.10 -4.25
CA ALA A 506 -10.73 -6.55 -4.04
C ALA A 506 -10.22 -7.43 -5.21
N ALA A 507 -9.05 -7.07 -5.74
CA ALA A 507 -8.44 -7.78 -6.86
C ALA A 507 -7.86 -9.15 -6.46
N SER A 508 -7.39 -9.28 -5.23
CA SER A 508 -6.97 -10.57 -4.68
C SER A 508 -7.38 -10.74 -3.20
N VAL A 509 -7.22 -11.96 -2.70
CA VAL A 509 -7.28 -12.30 -1.28
C VAL A 509 -6.09 -13.17 -0.90
N MET A 510 -5.70 -13.16 0.37
CA MET A 510 -4.71 -14.09 0.91
C MET A 510 -5.42 -15.17 1.72
N CYS A 511 -5.15 -16.45 1.46
CA CYS A 511 -5.54 -17.53 2.38
C CYS A 511 -4.54 -17.63 3.52
N GLY A 512 -5.02 -17.73 4.76
CA GLY A 512 -4.20 -17.68 5.97
C GLY A 512 -3.61 -19.02 6.39
N TYR A 513 -2.88 -18.98 7.51
CA TYR A 513 -2.24 -20.13 8.14
C TYR A 513 -3.17 -21.05 8.94
N SER A 514 -4.39 -20.61 9.26
CA SER A 514 -5.34 -21.34 10.10
C SER A 514 -5.77 -22.68 9.52
N THR A 515 -6.00 -23.66 10.39
CA THR A 515 -6.79 -24.85 10.07
C THR A 515 -8.24 -24.60 10.49
N VAL A 516 -9.20 -24.83 9.61
CA VAL A 516 -10.62 -24.53 9.87
C VAL A 516 -11.46 -25.77 9.62
N ASN A 517 -12.15 -26.24 10.67
CA ASN A 517 -12.95 -27.48 10.64
C ASN A 517 -12.20 -28.67 10.02
N GLY A 518 -10.92 -28.83 10.41
CA GLY A 518 -10.03 -29.92 9.98
C GLY A 518 -9.34 -29.72 8.62
N THR A 519 -9.48 -28.56 7.97
CA THR A 519 -8.86 -28.27 6.67
C THR A 519 -8.10 -26.94 6.68
N PHE A 520 -6.80 -26.95 6.35
CA PHE A 520 -5.99 -25.73 6.18
C PHE A 520 -6.66 -24.74 5.22
N SER A 521 -6.66 -23.45 5.57
CA SER A 521 -7.39 -22.41 4.83
C SER A 521 -7.05 -22.36 3.34
N CYS A 522 -5.79 -22.52 2.95
CA CYS A 522 -5.36 -22.51 1.55
C CYS A 522 -5.79 -23.73 0.70
N GLN A 523 -6.39 -24.75 1.31
CA GLN A 523 -6.99 -25.90 0.61
C GLN A 523 -8.44 -26.15 1.02
N ASN A 524 -9.09 -25.18 1.68
CA ASN A 524 -10.45 -25.32 2.18
C ASN A 524 -11.47 -24.93 1.09
N PRO A 525 -12.20 -25.89 0.49
CA PRO A 525 -13.12 -25.60 -0.62
C PRO A 525 -14.33 -24.80 -0.17
N TYR A 526 -14.72 -24.86 1.10
CA TYR A 526 -15.82 -24.04 1.61
C TYR A 526 -15.40 -22.56 1.70
N LEU A 527 -14.22 -22.27 2.26
CA LEU A 527 -13.74 -20.89 2.39
C LEU A 527 -13.43 -20.27 1.02
N LEU A 528 -12.69 -20.98 0.16
CA LEU A 528 -12.24 -20.41 -1.12
C LEU A 528 -13.35 -20.48 -2.19
N ASN A 529 -13.92 -21.66 -2.45
CA ASN A 529 -14.89 -21.83 -3.53
C ASN A 529 -16.30 -21.37 -3.13
N THR A 530 -16.85 -21.91 -2.03
CA THR A 530 -18.25 -21.62 -1.65
C THR A 530 -18.41 -20.18 -1.16
N ALA A 531 -17.64 -19.75 -0.16
CA ALA A 531 -17.85 -18.44 0.48
C ALA A 531 -17.40 -17.25 -0.38
N LEU A 532 -16.26 -17.35 -1.09
CA LEU A 532 -15.75 -16.25 -1.91
C LEU A 532 -16.22 -16.34 -3.37
N TYR A 533 -15.85 -17.38 -4.12
CA TYR A 533 -16.16 -17.45 -5.55
C TYR A 533 -17.66 -17.59 -5.84
N GLN A 534 -18.41 -18.39 -5.07
CA GLN A 534 -19.83 -18.67 -5.34
C GLN A 534 -20.81 -17.73 -4.62
N GLN A 535 -20.62 -17.48 -3.33
CA GLN A 535 -21.54 -16.64 -2.55
C GLN A 535 -21.25 -15.14 -2.74
N ALA A 536 -19.99 -14.73 -2.64
CA ALA A 536 -19.59 -13.33 -2.78
C ALA A 536 -19.23 -12.88 -4.21
N ASP A 537 -19.31 -13.79 -5.20
CA ASP A 537 -19.02 -13.54 -6.63
C ASP A 537 -17.61 -13.01 -6.91
N PHE A 538 -16.62 -13.49 -6.15
CA PHE A 538 -15.23 -13.03 -6.24
C PHE A 538 -14.64 -13.24 -7.65
N GLY A 539 -14.26 -12.15 -8.33
CA GLY A 539 -13.62 -12.17 -9.66
C GLY A 539 -12.09 -12.11 -9.64
N GLY A 540 -11.47 -12.16 -8.46
CA GLY A 540 -10.03 -12.02 -8.27
C GLY A 540 -9.28 -13.36 -8.19
N PHE A 541 -8.06 -13.30 -7.64
CA PHE A 541 -7.20 -14.46 -7.42
C PHE A 541 -6.85 -14.65 -5.92
N VAL A 542 -6.54 -15.88 -5.52
CA VAL A 542 -6.14 -16.25 -4.15
C VAL A 542 -4.63 -16.52 -4.10
N THR A 543 -3.92 -15.78 -3.26
CA THR A 543 -2.51 -16.01 -2.94
C THR A 543 -2.39 -16.73 -1.60
N SER A 544 -1.37 -17.56 -1.39
CA SER A 544 -1.11 -18.10 -0.06
C SER A 544 -0.43 -17.05 0.83
N ASP A 545 -0.66 -17.15 2.14
CA ASP A 545 0.33 -16.64 3.09
C ASP A 545 1.65 -17.43 2.93
N TRP A 546 2.76 -16.90 3.45
CA TRP A 546 4.10 -17.37 3.13
C TRP A 546 4.37 -18.78 3.66
N GLY A 547 4.32 -19.78 2.78
CA GLY A 547 4.40 -21.20 3.18
C GLY A 547 3.13 -21.77 3.84
N ALA A 548 1.95 -21.17 3.58
CA ALA A 548 0.65 -21.68 4.05
C ALA A 548 0.02 -22.79 3.19
N MET A 549 0.69 -23.20 2.11
CA MET A 549 0.25 -24.33 1.28
C MET A 549 0.72 -25.66 1.88
N HIS A 550 -0.18 -26.64 1.90
CA HIS A 550 0.07 -28.00 2.43
C HIS A 550 -0.21 -29.11 1.41
N SER A 551 -0.71 -28.76 0.22
CA SER A 551 -1.07 -29.71 -0.84
C SER A 551 -1.12 -29.06 -2.22
N THR A 552 -0.95 -29.88 -3.27
CA THR A 552 -1.14 -29.46 -4.66
C THR A 552 -2.59 -29.64 -5.12
N VAL A 553 -3.14 -30.85 -4.98
CA VAL A 553 -4.39 -31.26 -5.65
C VAL A 553 -5.61 -30.64 -4.97
N GLU A 554 -5.66 -30.73 -3.64
CA GLU A 554 -6.74 -30.22 -2.81
C GLU A 554 -6.79 -28.68 -2.90
N SER A 555 -5.65 -28.00 -2.79
CA SER A 555 -5.54 -26.55 -3.02
C SER A 555 -6.08 -26.13 -4.39
N ALA A 556 -5.58 -26.74 -5.49
CA ALA A 556 -5.98 -26.36 -6.84
C ALA A 556 -7.49 -26.55 -7.08
N ASN A 557 -8.05 -27.66 -6.59
CA ASN A 557 -9.49 -27.94 -6.73
C ASN A 557 -10.37 -27.16 -5.73
N ALA A 558 -9.80 -26.64 -4.63
CA ALA A 558 -10.46 -25.70 -3.72
C ALA A 558 -10.54 -24.27 -4.29
N GLY A 559 -9.75 -23.93 -5.33
CA GLY A 559 -9.76 -22.61 -5.98
C GLY A 559 -8.63 -21.67 -5.55
N MET A 560 -7.64 -22.19 -4.84
CA MET A 560 -6.35 -21.54 -4.60
C MET A 560 -5.63 -21.28 -5.94
N THR A 561 -4.89 -20.17 -6.09
CA THR A 561 -4.30 -19.79 -7.39
C THR A 561 -2.80 -19.50 -7.39
N MET A 562 -2.24 -18.81 -6.38
CA MET A 562 -0.86 -18.31 -6.43
C MET A 562 -0.04 -18.69 -5.19
N GLU A 563 0.83 -19.70 -5.31
CA GLU A 563 1.75 -20.10 -4.23
C GLU A 563 2.80 -19.00 -3.95
N MET A 564 3.09 -18.74 -2.68
CA MET A 564 4.16 -17.83 -2.24
C MET A 564 4.98 -18.43 -1.08
N PRO A 565 6.30 -18.17 -1.00
CA PRO A 565 7.11 -17.35 -1.91
C PRO A 565 7.60 -18.07 -3.18
N GLY A 566 7.53 -19.40 -3.22
CA GLY A 566 8.07 -20.24 -4.28
C GLY A 566 6.98 -21.02 -5.02
N GLY A 567 7.39 -22.07 -5.74
CA GLY A 567 6.51 -23.00 -6.44
C GLY A 567 6.77 -24.46 -6.05
N TYR A 568 6.75 -24.78 -4.76
CA TYR A 568 6.94 -26.16 -4.30
C TYR A 568 5.75 -27.03 -4.71
N PHE A 569 4.54 -26.61 -4.37
CA PHE A 569 3.31 -27.34 -4.70
C PHE A 569 2.82 -27.09 -6.13
N TYR A 570 2.97 -25.85 -6.63
CA TYR A 570 2.43 -25.41 -7.91
C TYR A 570 3.45 -25.39 -9.06
N GLY A 571 4.71 -25.72 -8.81
CA GLY A 571 5.69 -26.07 -9.85
C GLY A 571 5.52 -27.51 -10.33
N ASP A 572 6.54 -28.35 -10.09
CA ASP A 572 6.60 -29.71 -10.63
C ASP A 572 5.45 -30.62 -10.18
N PHE A 573 4.96 -30.49 -8.95
CA PHE A 573 3.85 -31.33 -8.46
C PHE A 573 2.52 -31.01 -9.14
N LEU A 574 2.23 -29.75 -9.47
CA LEU A 574 1.02 -29.40 -10.25
C LEU A 574 1.11 -29.93 -11.68
N ASN A 575 2.30 -29.87 -12.29
CA ASN A 575 2.54 -30.49 -13.59
C ASN A 575 2.29 -32.00 -13.58
N GLN A 576 2.72 -32.70 -12.51
CA GLN A 576 2.44 -34.13 -12.31
C GLN A 576 0.95 -34.41 -12.06
N ALA A 577 0.28 -33.59 -11.24
CA ALA A 577 -1.15 -33.73 -10.95
C ALA A 577 -2.03 -33.54 -12.21
N LEU A 578 -1.63 -32.64 -13.12
CA LEU A 578 -2.25 -32.47 -14.44
C LEU A 578 -2.03 -33.70 -15.33
N ALA A 579 -0.79 -34.20 -15.41
CA ALA A 579 -0.47 -35.40 -16.19
C ALA A 579 -1.21 -36.66 -15.70
N ASN A 580 -1.46 -36.75 -14.39
CA ASN A 580 -2.23 -37.82 -13.76
C ASN A 580 -3.76 -37.60 -13.80
N GLY A 581 -4.25 -36.47 -14.28
CA GLY A 581 -5.67 -36.12 -14.30
C GLY A 581 -6.30 -35.82 -12.92
N GLN A 582 -5.49 -35.59 -11.89
CA GLN A 582 -5.92 -35.25 -10.52
C GLN A 582 -6.32 -33.76 -10.40
N VAL A 583 -5.70 -32.91 -11.22
CA VAL A 583 -6.14 -31.54 -11.49
C VAL A 583 -6.54 -31.48 -12.97
N SER A 584 -7.65 -30.83 -13.28
CA SER A 584 -8.12 -30.71 -14.67
C SER A 584 -7.46 -29.52 -15.37
N GLN A 585 -7.32 -29.58 -16.70
CA GLN A 585 -6.80 -28.43 -17.44
C GLN A 585 -7.74 -27.21 -17.39
N ALA A 586 -9.05 -27.44 -17.22
CA ALA A 586 -10.01 -26.36 -16.96
C ALA A 586 -9.78 -25.70 -15.58
N THR A 587 -9.32 -26.47 -14.57
CA THR A 587 -8.90 -25.93 -13.27
C THR A 587 -7.69 -25.02 -13.45
N LEU A 588 -6.64 -25.49 -14.12
CA LEU A 588 -5.45 -24.68 -14.43
C LEU A 588 -5.82 -23.40 -15.20
N ASP A 589 -6.60 -23.54 -16.27
CA ASP A 589 -7.00 -22.40 -17.09
C ASP A 589 -7.84 -21.38 -16.31
N THR A 590 -8.69 -21.85 -15.37
CA THR A 590 -9.42 -20.98 -14.44
C THR A 590 -8.48 -20.23 -13.52
N MET A 591 -7.51 -20.91 -12.87
CA MET A 591 -6.54 -20.30 -11.97
C MET A 591 -5.74 -19.18 -12.68
N VAL A 592 -5.21 -19.47 -13.88
CA VAL A 592 -4.42 -18.51 -14.67
C VAL A 592 -5.29 -17.34 -15.14
N SER A 593 -6.51 -17.61 -15.62
CA SER A 593 -7.40 -16.56 -16.13
C SER A 593 -7.74 -15.51 -15.07
N ARG A 594 -7.83 -15.90 -13.78
CA ARG A 594 -8.08 -14.99 -12.66
C ARG A 594 -6.92 -14.01 -12.44
N VAL A 595 -5.69 -14.52 -12.38
CA VAL A 595 -4.48 -13.70 -12.24
C VAL A 595 -4.37 -12.72 -13.43
N LEU A 596 -4.46 -13.23 -14.67
CA LEU A 596 -4.37 -12.40 -15.88
C LEU A 596 -5.49 -11.37 -15.98
N THR A 597 -6.72 -11.71 -15.59
CA THR A 597 -7.87 -10.77 -15.59
C THR A 597 -7.56 -9.54 -14.74
N GLN A 598 -6.99 -9.72 -13.55
CA GLN A 598 -6.64 -8.61 -12.67
C GLN A 598 -5.42 -7.84 -13.20
N MET A 599 -4.40 -8.51 -13.73
CA MET A 599 -3.26 -7.85 -14.38
C MET A 599 -3.69 -6.96 -15.58
N PHE A 600 -4.66 -7.40 -16.38
CA PHE A 600 -5.26 -6.59 -17.44
C PHE A 600 -6.18 -5.48 -16.91
N ALA A 601 -7.02 -5.76 -15.90
CA ALA A 601 -7.93 -4.76 -15.31
C ALA A 601 -7.17 -3.60 -14.65
N PHE A 602 -6.02 -3.89 -14.04
CA PHE A 602 -5.08 -2.90 -13.50
C PHE A 602 -4.06 -2.42 -14.55
N GLY A 603 -4.29 -2.70 -15.84
CA GLY A 603 -3.56 -2.13 -16.96
C GLY A 603 -2.07 -2.45 -17.02
N LEU A 604 -1.59 -3.52 -16.35
CA LEU A 604 -0.16 -3.85 -16.31
C LEU A 604 0.43 -4.18 -17.69
N PHE A 605 -0.42 -4.61 -18.63
CA PHE A 605 -0.08 -4.81 -20.04
C PHE A 605 -0.08 -3.51 -20.88
N ASP A 606 -0.57 -2.39 -20.32
CA ASP A 606 -0.82 -1.15 -21.04
C ASP A 606 -0.01 0.04 -20.54
N ARG A 607 0.54 -0.04 -19.32
CA ARG A 607 1.42 0.98 -18.71
C ARG A 607 2.70 0.33 -18.19
N ALA A 608 3.84 0.92 -18.53
CA ALA A 608 5.10 0.55 -17.89
C ALA A 608 5.05 0.89 -16.40
N ARG A 609 5.60 0.03 -15.55
CA ARG A 609 5.76 0.30 -14.11
C ARG A 609 6.77 1.44 -13.93
N THR A 610 6.38 2.50 -13.24
CA THR A 610 7.20 3.70 -12.99
C THR A 610 7.79 3.79 -11.59
N GLY A 611 7.32 2.97 -10.65
CA GLY A 611 7.77 2.96 -9.26
C GLY A 611 9.08 2.19 -9.04
N SER A 612 9.73 2.46 -7.90
CA SER A 612 10.99 1.82 -7.48
C SER A 612 11.10 1.77 -5.96
N THR A 613 11.65 0.69 -5.42
CA THR A 613 11.81 0.51 -3.97
C THR A 613 12.72 1.56 -3.33
N ALA A 614 13.61 2.18 -4.12
CA ALA A 614 14.48 3.28 -3.69
C ALA A 614 13.78 4.66 -3.68
N SER A 615 12.58 4.81 -4.25
CA SER A 615 11.87 6.09 -4.31
C SER A 615 11.44 6.57 -2.91
N VAL A 616 11.57 7.87 -2.65
CA VAL A 616 10.84 8.53 -1.55
C VAL A 616 9.44 8.87 -2.07
N VAL A 617 8.42 8.31 -1.43
CA VAL A 617 7.01 8.35 -1.88
C VAL A 617 6.08 9.03 -0.87
N THR A 618 6.53 9.19 0.37
CA THR A 618 5.86 10.02 1.37
C THR A 618 5.76 11.47 0.91
N SER A 619 4.66 12.13 1.27
CA SER A 619 4.43 13.55 1.00
C SER A 619 3.82 14.24 2.22
N ALA A 620 3.91 15.56 2.30
CA ALA A 620 3.29 16.33 3.37
C ALA A 620 1.76 16.08 3.47
N ALA A 621 1.10 15.77 2.34
CA ALA A 621 -0.31 15.41 2.32
C ALA A 621 -0.57 14.03 2.96
N HIS A 622 0.29 13.04 2.66
CA HIS A 622 0.20 11.70 3.27
C HIS A 622 0.44 11.77 4.78
N GLN A 623 1.44 12.55 5.20
CA GLN A 623 1.77 12.78 6.62
C GLN A 623 0.64 13.52 7.35
N ALA A 624 -0.03 14.48 6.70
CA ALA A 624 -1.23 15.12 7.23
C ALA A 624 -2.40 14.14 7.38
N THR A 625 -2.60 13.23 6.43
CA THR A 625 -3.59 12.14 6.56
C THR A 625 -3.26 11.22 7.73
N ALA A 626 -2.00 10.79 7.88
CA ALA A 626 -1.57 9.96 9.02
C ALA A 626 -1.83 10.65 10.37
N ALA A 627 -1.47 11.93 10.50
CA ALA A 627 -1.75 12.73 11.69
C ALA A 627 -3.26 12.92 11.94
N LYS A 628 -4.08 13.01 10.89
CA LYS A 628 -5.53 13.14 11.03
C LYS A 628 -6.21 11.85 11.46
N VAL A 629 -5.74 10.70 10.96
CA VAL A 629 -6.17 9.36 11.41
C VAL A 629 -5.78 9.15 12.87
N ALA A 630 -4.58 9.56 13.29
CA ALA A 630 -4.19 9.56 14.70
C ALA A 630 -5.15 10.42 15.54
N GLU A 631 -5.33 11.70 15.20
CA GLU A 631 -6.22 12.64 15.92
C GLU A 631 -7.68 12.15 16.05
N GLN A 632 -8.23 11.53 15.00
CA GLN A 632 -9.60 11.03 15.02
C GLN A 632 -9.72 9.60 15.59
N GLY A 633 -8.63 8.82 15.61
CA GLY A 633 -8.59 7.45 16.12
C GLY A 633 -8.34 7.37 17.63
N THR A 634 -7.65 8.36 18.23
CA THR A 634 -7.47 8.44 19.68
C THR A 634 -8.83 8.49 20.39
N VAL A 635 -9.07 7.54 21.29
CA VAL A 635 -10.30 7.45 22.08
C VAL A 635 -10.07 8.04 23.48
N LEU A 636 -10.88 9.02 23.88
CA LEU A 636 -10.89 9.50 25.25
C LEU A 636 -11.73 8.56 26.11
N LEU A 637 -11.07 7.73 26.93
CA LEU A 637 -11.72 6.72 27.77
C LEU A 637 -12.19 7.28 29.12
N LYS A 638 -11.42 8.20 29.71
CA LYS A 638 -11.76 8.88 30.96
C LYS A 638 -11.37 10.36 30.87
N ASN A 639 -12.20 11.23 31.43
CA ASN A 639 -11.81 12.61 31.76
C ASN A 639 -12.70 13.17 32.88
N THR A 640 -12.10 13.54 34.01
CA THR A 640 -12.76 14.18 35.15
C THR A 640 -12.60 15.70 35.19
N GLY A 641 -12.16 16.31 34.07
CA GLY A 641 -11.98 17.76 33.91
C GLY A 641 -10.52 18.23 33.91
N VAL A 642 -9.56 17.31 33.82
CA VAL A 642 -8.13 17.69 33.63
C VAL A 642 -7.82 18.08 32.18
N LEU A 643 -8.54 17.51 31.20
CA LEU A 643 -8.43 17.81 29.78
C LEU A 643 -9.63 18.62 29.27
N PRO A 644 -9.47 19.50 28.26
CA PRO A 644 -8.20 19.85 27.62
C PRO A 644 -7.31 20.75 28.49
N LEU A 645 -5.99 20.61 28.31
CA LEU A 645 -4.97 21.45 28.92
C LEU A 645 -5.08 22.89 28.38
N SER A 646 -4.84 23.87 29.25
CA SER A 646 -4.83 25.28 28.90
C SER A 646 -3.51 25.94 29.28
N THR A 647 -2.82 26.53 28.31
CA THR A 647 -1.57 27.28 28.53
C THR A 647 -1.77 28.57 29.34
N ALA A 648 -3.03 28.94 29.65
CA ALA A 648 -3.34 29.99 30.62
C ALA A 648 -3.15 29.53 32.07
N THR A 649 -3.45 28.27 32.37
CA THR A 649 -3.51 27.70 33.74
C THR A 649 -2.44 26.64 34.01
N THR A 650 -1.91 26.00 32.98
CA THR A 650 -0.85 24.98 33.07
C THR A 650 0.46 25.63 32.64
N ARG A 651 1.44 25.65 33.54
CA ARG A 651 2.78 26.25 33.41
C ARG A 651 3.89 25.21 33.46
N SER A 652 3.65 24.02 34.00
CA SER A 652 4.55 22.88 33.93
C SER A 652 3.85 21.58 33.56
N ILE A 653 4.48 20.77 32.72
CA ILE A 653 3.99 19.46 32.28
C ILE A 653 5.14 18.44 32.39
N ALA A 654 4.92 17.37 33.14
CA ALA A 654 5.78 16.20 33.16
C ALA A 654 5.32 15.19 32.10
N VAL A 655 6.14 14.93 31.09
CA VAL A 655 5.96 13.81 30.15
C VAL A 655 6.78 12.63 30.66
N ILE A 656 6.14 11.51 30.95
CA ILE A 656 6.75 10.38 31.67
C ILE A 656 6.55 9.07 30.88
N GLY A 657 7.57 8.21 30.89
CA GLY A 657 7.55 6.90 30.23
C GLY A 657 8.25 6.94 28.87
N VAL A 658 8.91 5.84 28.49
CA VAL A 658 9.73 5.70 27.25
C VAL A 658 8.97 6.12 25.99
N ASP A 659 7.69 5.78 25.95
CA ASP A 659 6.75 6.08 24.87
C ASP A 659 6.42 7.57 24.71
N GLY A 660 6.67 8.39 25.72
CA GLY A 660 6.52 9.85 25.62
C GLY A 660 7.59 10.50 24.74
N GLY A 661 8.68 9.79 24.45
CA GLY A 661 9.82 10.29 23.68
C GLY A 661 10.05 9.54 22.36
N ALA A 662 11.34 9.36 22.02
CA ALA A 662 11.76 8.67 20.80
C ALA A 662 11.43 7.17 20.77
N GLY A 663 11.08 6.57 21.92
CA GLY A 663 10.69 5.17 22.05
C GLY A 663 9.19 4.91 21.87
N VAL A 664 8.43 5.87 21.31
CA VAL A 664 6.99 5.74 21.05
C VAL A 664 6.66 4.50 20.20
N GLN A 665 5.87 3.59 20.77
CA GLN A 665 5.31 2.43 20.10
C GLN A 665 4.25 2.90 19.09
N SER A 666 4.72 3.21 17.89
CA SER A 666 3.95 3.88 16.82
C SER A 666 3.44 2.91 15.74
N VAL A 667 3.89 1.65 15.79
CA VAL A 667 3.51 0.56 14.87
C VAL A 667 3.65 -0.78 15.61
N GLY A 668 2.93 -1.82 15.20
CA GLY A 668 3.14 -3.19 15.70
C GLY A 668 4.28 -3.90 14.97
N GLY A 669 4.73 -5.03 15.49
CA GLY A 669 5.80 -5.83 14.89
C GLY A 669 5.34 -6.81 13.81
N GLY A 670 6.27 -7.28 12.97
CA GLY A 670 6.01 -8.24 11.88
C GLY A 670 5.88 -7.60 10.50
N SER A 671 5.24 -8.29 9.56
CA SER A 671 5.04 -7.83 8.17
C SER A 671 4.37 -6.45 8.06
N ALA A 672 3.51 -6.08 9.01
CA ALA A 672 2.86 -4.77 9.06
C ALA A 672 3.79 -3.57 9.40
N THR A 673 5.09 -3.81 9.66
CA THR A 673 6.04 -2.77 10.10
C THR A 673 6.43 -1.81 8.95
N ALA A 674 5.76 -0.67 8.85
CA ALA A 674 6.16 0.43 7.96
C ALA A 674 7.30 1.28 8.58
N THR A 675 8.34 1.58 7.80
CA THR A 675 9.49 2.39 8.25
C THR A 675 9.21 3.87 8.11
N SER A 676 8.89 4.53 9.23
CA SER A 676 8.57 5.97 9.29
C SER A 676 9.64 6.86 8.64
N SER A 677 9.17 7.82 7.84
CA SER A 677 9.98 8.88 7.25
C SER A 677 10.22 10.08 8.18
N GLY A 678 9.58 10.12 9.35
CA GLY A 678 9.67 11.22 10.29
C GLY A 678 8.53 11.19 11.31
N THR A 679 8.71 10.40 12.38
CA THR A 679 7.76 10.35 13.50
C THR A 679 7.87 11.60 14.36
N VAL A 680 6.76 12.30 14.55
CA VAL A 680 6.67 13.37 15.56
C VAL A 680 6.45 12.71 16.92
N TRP A 681 7.49 12.70 17.77
CA TRP A 681 7.42 12.13 19.11
C TRP A 681 6.41 12.89 20.00
N PRO A 682 5.75 12.23 20.97
CA PRO A 682 4.76 12.91 21.81
C PRO A 682 5.31 14.13 22.56
N ILE A 683 6.50 14.04 23.16
CA ILE A 683 7.19 15.18 23.79
C ILE A 683 7.36 16.36 22.83
N THR A 684 7.75 16.09 21.57
CA THR A 684 7.95 17.12 20.54
C THR A 684 6.64 17.78 20.15
N GLY A 685 5.57 16.99 19.96
CA GLY A 685 4.23 17.52 19.70
C GLY A 685 3.71 18.40 20.84
N ILE A 686 3.83 17.91 22.09
CA ILE A 686 3.42 18.63 23.30
C ILE A 686 4.23 19.92 23.45
N GLN A 687 5.56 19.90 23.28
CA GLN A 687 6.42 21.09 23.34
C GLN A 687 6.05 22.12 22.27
N ASN A 688 5.90 21.68 21.02
CA ASN A 688 5.52 22.54 19.90
C ASN A 688 4.18 23.24 20.15
N ARG A 689 3.19 22.51 20.72
CA ARG A 689 1.86 23.07 20.99
C ARG A 689 1.79 23.90 22.28
N ALA A 690 2.54 23.55 23.31
CA ALA A 690 2.57 24.30 24.58
C ALA A 690 3.26 25.66 24.44
N GLY A 691 4.31 25.72 23.60
CA GLY A 691 5.13 26.91 23.38
C GLY A 691 6.03 27.27 24.57
N SER A 692 6.83 28.33 24.41
CA SER A 692 7.85 28.73 25.39
C SER A 692 7.31 29.24 26.74
N GLY A 693 5.99 29.42 26.88
CA GLY A 693 5.33 29.85 28.11
C GLY A 693 4.95 28.74 29.09
N VAL A 694 5.32 27.48 28.77
CA VAL A 694 5.07 26.28 29.58
C VAL A 694 6.34 25.44 29.64
N ASN A 695 6.77 25.07 30.84
CA ASN A 695 7.91 24.17 31.06
C ASN A 695 7.48 22.71 30.84
N VAL A 696 7.79 22.15 29.67
CA VAL A 696 7.52 20.74 29.35
C VAL A 696 8.81 19.93 29.47
N GLN A 697 8.85 19.03 30.46
CA GLN A 697 10.02 18.20 30.77
C GLN A 697 9.71 16.73 30.54
N TYR A 698 10.75 15.93 30.27
CA TYR A 698 10.63 14.52 29.92
C TYR A 698 11.49 13.64 30.85
N GLU A 699 10.92 12.53 31.32
CA GLU A 699 11.65 11.44 31.99
C GLU A 699 11.19 10.08 31.46
N PRO A 700 12.06 9.30 30.79
CA PRO A 700 11.69 8.00 30.23
C PRO A 700 11.33 6.93 31.28
N ALA A 701 11.79 7.07 32.54
CA ALA A 701 11.51 6.13 33.62
C ALA A 701 11.91 4.66 33.33
N ALA A 702 12.95 4.47 32.52
CA ALA A 702 13.39 3.15 32.02
C ALA A 702 14.05 2.24 33.07
N ASP A 703 14.36 2.75 34.26
CA ASP A 703 14.91 2.02 35.40
C ASP A 703 14.33 2.57 36.73
N ASP A 704 14.56 1.88 37.85
CA ASP A 704 14.02 2.28 39.17
C ASP A 704 14.46 3.70 39.60
N ALA A 705 15.68 4.10 39.20
CA ALA A 705 16.16 5.46 39.44
C ALA A 705 15.38 6.50 38.60
N GLY A 706 15.01 6.15 37.38
CA GLY A 706 14.12 6.91 36.50
C GLY A 706 12.69 6.97 36.99
N VAL A 707 12.16 5.90 37.59
CA VAL A 707 10.86 5.93 38.28
C VAL A 707 10.90 6.95 39.43
N ALA A 708 11.96 6.96 40.24
CA ALA A 708 12.11 7.96 41.31
C ALA A 708 12.24 9.40 40.78
N ARG A 709 12.94 9.61 39.65
CA ARG A 709 12.99 10.91 38.97
C ARG A 709 11.63 11.31 38.38
N ALA A 710 10.87 10.36 37.82
CA ALA A 710 9.55 10.60 37.24
C ALA A 710 8.53 11.02 38.31
N VAL A 711 8.53 10.34 39.45
CA VAL A 711 7.74 10.71 40.65
C VAL A 711 8.10 12.12 41.12
N THR A 712 9.39 12.45 41.19
CA THR A 712 9.86 13.80 41.57
C THR A 712 9.42 14.86 40.56
N LEU A 713 9.52 14.57 39.25
CA LEU A 713 9.12 15.47 38.17
C LEU A 713 7.61 15.70 38.14
N ALA A 714 6.82 14.63 38.36
CA ALA A 714 5.38 14.70 38.46
C ALA A 714 4.94 15.59 39.63
N HIS A 715 5.52 15.41 40.82
CA HIS A 715 5.23 16.23 41.99
C HIS A 715 5.58 17.72 41.77
N GLY A 716 6.61 18.01 40.96
CA GLY A 716 6.99 19.38 40.60
C GLY A 716 6.19 20.04 39.46
N SER A 717 5.22 19.34 38.86
CA SER A 717 4.50 19.78 37.65
C SER A 717 3.01 20.01 37.89
N ASP A 718 2.38 20.94 37.16
CA ASP A 718 0.93 21.18 37.27
C ASP A 718 0.09 20.00 36.77
N VAL A 719 0.64 19.21 35.83
CA VAL A 719 0.04 18.04 35.18
C VAL A 719 1.15 17.02 34.89
N ALA A 720 0.85 15.74 35.07
CA ALA A 720 1.66 14.63 34.57
C ALA A 720 0.93 13.92 33.42
N VAL A 721 1.64 13.64 32.33
CA VAL A 721 1.18 12.84 31.19
C VAL A 721 2.07 11.61 31.12
N VAL A 722 1.54 10.47 31.58
CA VAL A 722 2.26 9.19 31.63
C VAL A 722 1.90 8.38 30.40
N PHE A 723 2.92 7.97 29.65
CA PHE A 723 2.78 7.10 28.50
C PHE A 723 3.06 5.66 28.92
N ALA A 724 2.25 4.73 28.41
CA ALA A 724 2.46 3.30 28.55
C ALA A 724 2.12 2.58 27.24
N SER A 725 2.74 1.43 27.01
CA SER A 725 2.59 0.65 25.78
C SER A 725 2.60 -0.84 26.06
N TYR A 726 2.10 -1.60 25.09
CA TYR A 726 2.25 -3.05 25.02
C TYR A 726 2.73 -3.37 23.60
N PRO A 727 3.97 -3.86 23.41
CA PRO A 727 4.44 -4.24 22.08
C PRO A 727 3.81 -5.58 21.66
N GLU A 728 2.88 -5.54 20.71
CA GLU A 728 2.35 -6.73 20.03
C GLU A 728 3.04 -6.94 18.67
N GLN A 729 3.08 -8.20 18.22
CA GLN A 729 3.76 -8.58 16.99
C GLN A 729 3.16 -9.82 16.33
N GLU A 730 3.36 -9.92 15.02
CA GLU A 730 3.18 -11.17 14.29
C GLU A 730 4.00 -12.33 14.91
N GLY A 731 3.42 -13.54 14.86
CA GLY A 731 4.08 -14.80 15.20
C GLY A 731 4.12 -15.13 16.69
N THR A 732 3.54 -14.30 17.58
CA THR A 732 3.46 -14.59 19.02
C THR A 732 2.27 -13.89 19.66
N ASP A 733 1.41 -14.65 20.34
CA ASP A 733 0.31 -14.10 21.13
C ASP A 733 0.74 -13.62 22.52
N LEU A 734 -0.08 -12.75 23.10
CA LEU A 734 0.10 -12.23 24.45
C LEU A 734 -0.30 -13.26 25.51
N THR A 735 0.49 -13.35 26.58
CA THR A 735 0.20 -14.22 27.73
C THR A 735 -0.70 -13.54 28.78
N SER A 736 -0.74 -12.21 28.81
CA SER A 736 -1.65 -11.38 29.60
C SER A 736 -2.01 -10.11 28.82
N ILE A 737 -3.07 -9.43 29.25
CA ILE A 737 -3.48 -8.08 28.82
C ILE A 737 -3.16 -7.01 29.88
N ASP A 738 -2.40 -7.35 30.92
CA ASP A 738 -1.83 -6.36 31.83
C ASP A 738 -0.65 -5.64 31.16
N LEU A 739 -0.56 -4.31 31.30
CA LEU A 739 0.59 -3.53 30.81
C LEU A 739 1.92 -4.14 31.30
N PRO A 740 2.87 -4.45 30.39
CA PRO A 740 4.06 -5.23 30.70
C PRO A 740 5.08 -4.45 31.55
N GLY A 741 5.96 -5.20 32.23
CA GLY A 741 7.02 -4.64 33.06
C GLY A 741 6.48 -3.94 34.31
N ASN A 742 7.08 -2.80 34.67
CA ASN A 742 6.71 -2.02 35.85
C ASN A 742 5.68 -0.90 35.55
N GLN A 743 5.14 -0.81 34.33
CA GLN A 743 4.32 0.33 33.88
C GLN A 743 3.08 0.59 34.76
N ASN A 744 2.36 -0.47 35.14
CA ASN A 744 1.23 -0.37 36.09
C ASN A 744 1.64 0.25 37.44
N SER A 745 2.85 -0.05 37.92
CA SER A 745 3.41 0.53 39.16
C SER A 745 3.90 1.96 38.96
N LEU A 746 4.49 2.27 37.80
CA LEU A 746 4.93 3.61 37.41
C LEU A 746 3.72 4.58 37.42
N ILE A 747 2.63 4.20 36.76
CA ILE A 747 1.40 5.00 36.69
C ILE A 747 0.82 5.24 38.09
N ALA A 748 0.73 4.20 38.93
CA ALA A 748 0.22 4.34 40.30
C ALA A 748 1.09 5.27 41.17
N GLN A 749 2.42 5.16 41.07
CA GLN A 749 3.36 6.02 41.80
C GLN A 749 3.29 7.48 41.33
N VAL A 750 3.16 7.72 40.02
CA VAL A 750 3.00 9.07 39.47
C VAL A 750 1.63 9.66 39.82
N ALA A 751 0.56 8.88 39.77
CA ALA A 751 -0.79 9.32 40.17
C ALA A 751 -0.85 9.70 41.66
N ALA A 752 -0.15 8.96 42.53
CA ALA A 752 -0.01 9.30 43.95
C ALA A 752 0.80 10.59 44.18
N ALA A 753 1.77 10.89 43.32
CA ALA A 753 2.61 12.09 43.39
C ALA A 753 1.96 13.34 42.74
N ASN A 754 1.12 13.15 41.72
CA ASN A 754 0.41 14.21 41.03
C ASN A 754 -1.07 13.82 40.78
N PRO A 755 -2.04 14.42 41.51
CA PRO A 755 -3.46 14.10 41.37
C PRO A 755 -4.08 14.64 40.07
N ARG A 756 -3.31 15.29 39.19
CA ARG A 756 -3.69 15.69 37.81
C ARG A 756 -2.93 14.86 36.77
N THR A 757 -2.86 13.55 37.01
CA THR A 757 -2.27 12.60 36.06
C THR A 757 -3.24 12.25 34.93
N VAL A 758 -2.74 12.33 33.70
CA VAL A 758 -3.31 11.84 32.44
C VAL A 758 -2.49 10.63 32.01
N VAL A 759 -3.14 9.55 31.57
CA VAL A 759 -2.46 8.40 30.95
C VAL A 759 -2.75 8.37 29.45
N VAL A 760 -1.73 8.07 28.66
CA VAL A 760 -1.83 7.82 27.22
C VAL A 760 -1.33 6.40 26.96
N LEU A 761 -2.18 5.58 26.35
CA LEU A 761 -1.89 4.19 26.00
C LEU A 761 -1.52 4.11 24.52
N ASN A 762 -0.38 3.52 24.20
CA ASN A 762 0.02 3.12 22.86
C ASN A 762 -0.04 1.59 22.77
N THR A 763 -1.26 1.06 22.64
CA THR A 763 -1.55 -0.38 22.70
C THR A 763 -2.35 -0.80 21.48
N GLY A 764 -1.98 -1.91 20.83
CA GLY A 764 -2.69 -2.38 19.64
C GLY A 764 -3.91 -3.25 19.94
N SER A 765 -4.13 -3.57 21.21
CA SER A 765 -5.28 -4.31 21.71
C SER A 765 -5.77 -3.76 23.06
N ALA A 766 -6.81 -4.37 23.63
CA ALA A 766 -7.33 -3.97 24.93
C ALA A 766 -6.42 -4.40 26.09
N VAL A 767 -6.19 -3.48 27.05
CA VAL A 767 -5.39 -3.72 28.26
C VAL A 767 -6.16 -3.43 29.55
N THR A 768 -5.77 -4.10 30.65
CA THR A 768 -6.31 -3.83 31.99
C THR A 768 -5.79 -2.50 32.54
N MET A 769 -6.57 -1.86 33.41
CA MET A 769 -6.22 -0.57 34.02
C MET A 769 -6.46 -0.57 35.54
N PRO A 770 -5.68 -1.33 36.34
CA PRO A 770 -5.85 -1.40 37.80
C PRO A 770 -5.68 -0.04 38.51
N TRP A 771 -4.99 0.91 37.87
CA TRP A 771 -4.79 2.29 38.31
C TRP A 771 -5.89 3.26 37.82
N LEU A 772 -6.91 2.82 37.06
CA LEU A 772 -7.91 3.70 36.45
C LEU A 772 -8.61 4.62 37.46
N GLY A 773 -8.85 4.15 38.68
CA GLY A 773 -9.44 4.94 39.77
C GLY A 773 -8.57 6.10 40.27
N GLN A 774 -7.25 6.06 40.01
CA GLN A 774 -6.24 6.97 40.58
C GLN A 774 -5.92 8.17 39.66
N VAL A 775 -6.19 8.04 38.36
CA VAL A 775 -5.86 9.05 37.33
C VAL A 775 -7.07 9.85 36.90
N GLN A 776 -6.88 11.05 36.36
CA GLN A 776 -7.99 11.96 35.99
C GLN A 776 -8.44 11.84 34.53
N ALA A 777 -7.53 11.46 33.63
CA ALA A 777 -7.89 11.16 32.25
C ALA A 777 -7.09 9.97 31.70
N VAL A 778 -7.68 9.29 30.72
CA VAL A 778 -7.07 8.20 29.95
C VAL A 778 -7.42 8.40 28.48
N MET A 779 -6.40 8.40 27.63
CA MET A 779 -6.52 8.38 26.17
C MET A 779 -5.94 7.07 25.65
N GLU A 780 -6.75 6.30 24.93
CA GLU A 780 -6.26 5.23 24.09
C GLU A 780 -5.81 5.83 22.76
N ASN A 781 -4.52 5.80 22.49
CA ASN A 781 -3.89 6.41 21.32
C ASN A 781 -3.52 5.37 20.26
N TRP A 782 -3.58 4.07 20.61
CA TRP A 782 -3.18 2.96 19.77
C TRP A 782 -1.76 3.11 19.22
N TYR A 783 -1.46 2.39 18.14
CA TYR A 783 -0.30 2.67 17.31
C TYR A 783 -0.62 3.79 16.31
N ALA A 784 -0.45 5.03 16.76
CA ALA A 784 -0.81 6.24 16.03
C ALA A 784 0.10 6.61 14.84
N GLY A 785 0.99 5.71 14.39
CA GLY A 785 1.90 5.94 13.26
C GLY A 785 2.83 7.13 13.46
N GLN A 786 3.36 7.67 12.36
CA GLN A 786 4.32 8.79 12.44
C GLN A 786 3.68 10.12 12.89
N GLY A 787 2.35 10.22 12.85
CA GLY A 787 1.57 11.38 13.26
C GLY A 787 1.31 11.49 14.77
N ALA A 788 1.72 10.48 15.55
CA ALA A 788 1.37 10.30 16.97
C ALA A 788 1.42 11.58 17.81
N GLY A 789 2.58 12.25 17.88
CA GLY A 789 2.74 13.45 18.70
C GLY A 789 1.95 14.66 18.20
N THR A 790 1.73 14.79 16.89
CA THR A 790 0.94 15.89 16.32
C THR A 790 -0.55 15.73 16.65
N GLY A 791 -1.11 14.55 16.39
CA GLY A 791 -2.53 14.26 16.68
C GLY A 791 -2.83 14.35 18.17
N LEU A 792 -2.00 13.70 19.00
CA LEU A 792 -2.16 13.70 20.45
C LEU A 792 -2.06 15.11 21.05
N ALA A 793 -1.14 15.95 20.58
CA ALA A 793 -1.00 17.32 21.10
C ALA A 793 -2.23 18.19 20.79
N ALA A 794 -2.82 18.06 19.59
CA ALA A 794 -4.05 18.77 19.23
C ALA A 794 -5.22 18.40 20.15
N LEU A 795 -5.30 17.13 20.57
CA LEU A 795 -6.30 16.64 21.52
C LEU A 795 -5.99 17.08 22.96
N LEU A 796 -4.75 16.91 23.44
CA LEU A 796 -4.37 17.28 24.81
C LEU A 796 -4.64 18.74 25.11
N PHE A 797 -4.41 19.66 24.16
CA PHE A 797 -4.68 21.09 24.32
C PHE A 797 -6.06 21.56 23.82
N GLY A 798 -6.86 20.64 23.26
CA GLY A 798 -8.23 20.93 22.84
C GLY A 798 -8.36 21.85 21.62
N ASP A 799 -7.39 21.80 20.71
CA ASP A 799 -7.52 22.33 19.35
C ASP A 799 -8.51 21.48 18.54
N ALA A 800 -8.43 20.17 18.74
CA ALA A 800 -9.43 19.19 18.33
C ALA A 800 -10.13 18.61 19.57
N SER A 801 -11.40 18.21 19.40
CA SER A 801 -12.11 17.42 20.40
C SER A 801 -11.94 15.94 20.08
N PRO A 802 -11.60 15.08 21.06
CA PRO A 802 -11.63 13.63 20.88
C PRO A 802 -12.97 13.19 20.28
N SER A 803 -12.86 12.29 19.31
CA SER A 803 -14.01 11.77 18.55
C SER A 803 -13.88 10.28 18.22
N GLY A 804 -12.75 9.64 18.54
CA GLY A 804 -12.60 8.20 18.35
C GLY A 804 -13.57 7.40 19.23
N LYS A 805 -13.98 6.23 18.75
CA LYS A 805 -14.84 5.28 19.47
C LYS A 805 -14.21 3.89 19.41
N LEU A 806 -14.22 3.17 20.53
CA LEU A 806 -13.63 1.84 20.66
C LEU A 806 -14.15 0.86 19.59
N PRO A 807 -13.28 0.30 18.73
CA PRO A 807 -13.65 -0.76 17.79
C PRO A 807 -13.56 -2.17 18.43
N VAL A 808 -13.13 -2.26 19.69
CA VAL A 808 -13.04 -3.49 20.49
C VAL A 808 -13.46 -3.21 21.94
N THR A 809 -14.06 -4.19 22.61
CA THR A 809 -14.47 -4.09 24.02
C THR A 809 -13.25 -4.30 24.93
N PHE A 810 -13.09 -3.44 25.93
CA PHE A 810 -12.02 -3.59 26.92
C PHE A 810 -12.54 -4.41 28.12
N PRO A 811 -12.00 -5.62 28.37
CA PRO A 811 -12.38 -6.43 29.54
C PRO A 811 -11.91 -5.80 30.86
N VAL A 812 -12.55 -6.19 31.96
CA VAL A 812 -11.99 -5.93 33.31
C VAL A 812 -10.84 -6.92 33.60
N SER A 813 -10.98 -8.17 33.14
CA SER A 813 -9.99 -9.23 33.28
C SER A 813 -10.10 -10.29 32.16
N LEU A 814 -9.09 -11.16 32.03
CA LEU A 814 -9.16 -12.33 31.14
C LEU A 814 -10.21 -13.37 31.53
N ALA A 815 -10.84 -13.28 32.71
CA ALA A 815 -11.99 -14.13 33.04
C ALA A 815 -13.28 -13.66 32.35
N ASP A 816 -13.31 -12.42 31.85
CA ASP A 816 -14.50 -11.80 31.26
C ASP A 816 -14.58 -11.94 29.73
N VAL A 817 -13.51 -12.42 29.07
CA VAL A 817 -13.48 -12.61 27.60
C VAL A 817 -14.19 -13.90 27.20
N PRO A 818 -14.79 -14.00 26.00
CA PRO A 818 -15.49 -15.22 25.58
C PRO A 818 -14.56 -16.44 25.51
N ALA A 819 -13.34 -16.27 24.99
CA ALA A 819 -12.34 -17.33 24.82
C ALA A 819 -11.42 -17.53 26.06
N HIS A 820 -12.00 -17.59 27.26
CA HIS A 820 -11.23 -17.63 28.51
C HIS A 820 -10.74 -19.04 28.93
N THR A 821 -11.22 -20.12 28.30
CA THR A 821 -10.78 -21.50 28.62
C THR A 821 -9.64 -21.97 27.70
N THR A 822 -8.80 -22.90 28.17
CA THR A 822 -7.70 -23.48 27.36
C THR A 822 -8.18 -24.15 26.07
N ALA A 823 -9.39 -24.73 26.07
CA ALA A 823 -9.99 -25.33 24.89
C ALA A 823 -10.36 -24.26 23.84
N GLN A 824 -10.68 -23.04 24.26
CA GLN A 824 -11.01 -21.92 23.38
C GLN A 824 -9.78 -21.07 23.01
N TRP A 825 -8.77 -20.97 23.88
CA TRP A 825 -7.57 -20.17 23.66
C TRP A 825 -6.34 -20.69 24.41
N PRO A 826 -5.17 -20.86 23.76
CA PRO A 826 -4.95 -20.97 22.31
C PRO A 826 -5.11 -22.42 21.81
N GLY A 827 -5.82 -23.27 22.57
CA GLY A 827 -5.68 -24.73 22.50
C GLY A 827 -4.60 -25.25 23.45
N ASN A 828 -4.36 -26.56 23.42
CA ASN A 828 -3.34 -27.24 24.23
C ASN A 828 -2.20 -27.89 23.41
N GLY A 829 -2.18 -27.65 22.09
CA GLY A 829 -1.21 -28.24 21.17
C GLY A 829 -1.46 -29.70 20.80
N THR A 830 -2.62 -30.28 21.16
CA THR A 830 -3.03 -31.64 20.76
C THR A 830 -4.48 -31.74 20.31
N ASP A 831 -5.38 -31.01 20.98
CA ASP A 831 -6.80 -30.93 20.65
C ASP A 831 -7.10 -29.68 19.82
N ALA A 832 -8.15 -29.75 19.02
CA ALA A 832 -8.61 -28.63 18.19
C ALA A 832 -9.15 -27.47 19.03
N VAL A 833 -8.91 -26.23 18.59
CA VAL A 833 -9.35 -25.00 19.25
C VAL A 833 -10.86 -24.82 19.06
N GLN A 834 -11.62 -24.78 20.15
CA GLN A 834 -13.08 -24.67 20.13
C GLN A 834 -13.52 -23.21 20.08
N TYR A 835 -14.30 -22.82 19.08
CA TYR A 835 -14.92 -21.49 19.02
C TYR A 835 -16.36 -21.60 19.55
N SER A 836 -16.48 -22.15 20.76
CA SER A 836 -17.75 -22.56 21.38
C SER A 836 -18.65 -21.40 21.80
N GLU A 837 -18.12 -20.18 21.85
CA GLU A 837 -18.89 -18.93 21.98
C GLU A 837 -19.73 -18.61 20.73
N GLY A 838 -19.41 -19.19 19.56
CA GLY A 838 -20.17 -19.00 18.33
C GLY A 838 -20.30 -17.53 17.92
N LEU A 839 -21.53 -17.01 17.96
CA LEU A 839 -21.84 -15.61 17.64
C LEU A 839 -21.47 -14.63 18.76
N GLU A 840 -21.25 -15.11 19.99
CA GLU A 840 -20.97 -14.32 21.18
C GLU A 840 -19.49 -13.87 21.21
N VAL A 841 -19.07 -13.11 20.20
CA VAL A 841 -17.73 -12.53 20.10
C VAL A 841 -17.79 -11.02 20.39
N GLY A 842 -16.84 -10.51 21.17
CA GLY A 842 -16.79 -9.10 21.56
C GLY A 842 -17.98 -8.69 22.43
N TYR A 843 -18.49 -7.46 22.25
CA TYR A 843 -19.60 -6.89 23.02
C TYR A 843 -20.85 -7.77 23.13
N ARG A 844 -21.09 -8.66 22.14
CA ARG A 844 -22.19 -9.63 22.13
C ARG A 844 -22.16 -10.52 23.36
N TRP A 845 -20.99 -11.13 23.66
CA TRP A 845 -20.75 -11.90 24.89
C TRP A 845 -21.10 -11.12 26.15
N TYR A 846 -20.57 -9.90 26.26
CA TYR A 846 -20.79 -9.03 27.42
C TYR A 846 -22.26 -8.62 27.59
N ASP A 847 -23.00 -8.47 26.49
CA ASP A 847 -24.42 -8.13 26.50
C ASP A 847 -25.25 -9.34 26.96
N ASP A 848 -25.06 -10.49 26.31
CA ASP A 848 -25.85 -11.71 26.54
C ASP A 848 -25.59 -12.32 27.93
N HIS A 849 -24.38 -12.16 28.46
CA HIS A 849 -24.00 -12.60 29.82
C HIS A 849 -24.19 -11.53 30.91
N GLY A 850 -24.62 -10.31 30.56
CA GLY A 850 -24.79 -9.21 31.51
C GLY A 850 -23.49 -8.72 32.17
N ILE A 851 -22.33 -9.04 31.59
CA ILE A 851 -21.01 -8.64 32.09
C ILE A 851 -20.81 -7.14 31.80
N THR A 852 -20.25 -6.41 32.77
CA THR A 852 -19.87 -5.01 32.59
C THR A 852 -18.39 -4.94 32.17
N PRO A 853 -18.08 -4.58 30.91
CA PRO A 853 -16.69 -4.38 30.49
C PRO A 853 -16.08 -3.13 31.15
N LEU A 854 -14.76 -3.01 31.13
CA LEU A 854 -14.04 -1.82 31.57
C LEU A 854 -14.42 -0.61 30.71
N PHE A 855 -14.45 -0.80 29.39
CA PHE A 855 -15.05 0.11 28.43
C PHE A 855 -15.74 -0.69 27.31
N PRO A 856 -17.00 -0.38 26.95
CA PRO A 856 -17.75 -1.16 25.96
C PRO A 856 -17.42 -0.77 24.52
N PHE A 857 -17.66 -1.68 23.57
CA PHE A 857 -17.62 -1.39 22.13
C PHE A 857 -18.40 -0.12 21.74
N GLY A 858 -17.84 0.65 20.81
CA GLY A 858 -18.39 1.92 20.35
C GLY A 858 -18.28 3.06 21.36
N PHE A 859 -17.62 2.90 22.50
CA PHE A 859 -17.46 3.96 23.52
C PHE A 859 -16.35 4.95 23.19
N GLY A 860 -16.58 6.22 23.52
CA GLY A 860 -15.55 7.26 23.51
C GLY A 860 -16.13 8.62 23.89
N LEU A 861 -15.44 9.32 24.78
CA LEU A 861 -15.82 10.63 25.30
C LEU A 861 -15.38 11.77 24.37
N SER A 862 -15.95 12.96 24.56
CA SER A 862 -15.60 14.18 23.83
C SER A 862 -15.48 15.37 24.79
N TYR A 863 -14.91 16.50 24.34
CA TYR A 863 -14.90 17.76 25.10
C TYR A 863 -16.20 18.58 24.92
N THR A 864 -17.17 18.05 24.19
CA THR A 864 -18.54 18.56 24.12
C THR A 864 -19.53 17.41 24.39
N THR A 865 -20.81 17.71 24.51
CA THR A 865 -21.87 16.73 24.72
C THR A 865 -22.80 16.67 23.51
N PHE A 866 -23.41 15.51 23.28
CA PHE A 866 -24.36 15.30 22.19
C PHE A 866 -25.72 14.81 22.73
N GLY A 867 -26.79 15.15 22.02
CA GLY A 867 -28.16 14.72 22.30
C GLY A 867 -28.77 14.05 21.08
N PHE A 868 -29.39 12.90 21.31
CA PHE A 868 -30.08 12.10 20.30
C PHE A 868 -31.59 12.28 20.42
N SER A 869 -32.28 12.50 19.31
CA SER A 869 -33.73 12.75 19.28
C SER A 869 -34.37 12.35 17.95
N ALA A 870 -35.70 12.42 17.88
CA ALA A 870 -36.48 12.28 16.65
C ALA A 870 -36.17 11.02 15.83
N LEU A 871 -36.12 9.86 16.49
CA LEU A 871 -36.05 8.56 15.81
C LEU A 871 -37.25 8.40 14.86
N GLN A 872 -36.98 8.08 13.60
CA GLN A 872 -37.98 7.74 12.59
C GLN A 872 -37.54 6.45 11.90
N ILE A 873 -38.40 5.44 11.95
CA ILE A 873 -38.25 4.17 11.25
C ILE A 873 -39.24 4.22 10.08
N GLY A 874 -38.72 4.13 8.85
CA GLY A 874 -39.55 4.12 7.65
C GLY A 874 -40.38 2.84 7.51
N VAL A 875 -41.34 2.87 6.59
CA VAL A 875 -41.90 1.64 6.02
C VAL A 875 -40.89 1.06 5.01
N PRO A 876 -40.79 -0.27 4.86
CA PRO A 876 -40.00 -0.90 3.81
C PRO A 876 -40.39 -0.39 2.42
N ASP A 877 -39.39 -0.12 1.57
CA ASP A 877 -39.59 0.21 0.16
C ASP A 877 -39.94 -1.04 -0.67
N SER A 878 -40.12 -0.86 -1.99
CA SER A 878 -40.43 -1.97 -2.90
C SER A 878 -39.31 -3.01 -3.08
N GLY A 879 -38.08 -2.70 -2.62
CA GLY A 879 -36.96 -3.64 -2.54
C GLY A 879 -36.81 -4.30 -1.17
N GLY A 880 -37.66 -3.94 -0.19
CA GLY A 880 -37.61 -4.41 1.19
C GLY A 880 -36.72 -3.58 2.12
N ASN A 881 -36.16 -2.45 1.66
CA ASN A 881 -35.24 -1.64 2.46
C ASN A 881 -36.00 -0.68 3.38
N THR A 882 -35.58 -0.59 4.64
CA THR A 882 -36.12 0.34 5.63
C THR A 882 -35.09 1.42 5.94
N VAL A 883 -35.44 2.69 5.74
CA VAL A 883 -34.61 3.82 6.18
C VAL A 883 -34.93 4.14 7.64
N VAL A 884 -33.93 4.00 8.52
CA VAL A 884 -33.95 4.50 9.90
C VAL A 884 -33.21 5.82 9.95
N SER A 885 -33.71 6.78 10.72
CA SER A 885 -33.02 8.07 10.88
C SER A 885 -33.24 8.66 12.27
N ALA A 886 -32.28 9.45 12.72
CA ALA A 886 -32.31 10.16 14.00
C ALA A 886 -31.68 11.55 13.85
N THR A 887 -31.91 12.43 14.83
CA THR A 887 -31.27 13.74 14.89
C THR A 887 -30.24 13.77 16.01
N VAL A 888 -28.99 14.06 15.66
CA VAL A 888 -27.88 14.30 16.60
C VAL A 888 -27.70 15.81 16.74
N THR A 889 -27.58 16.30 17.97
CA THR A 889 -27.35 17.73 18.27
C THR A 889 -26.16 17.88 19.19
N ASN A 890 -25.23 18.79 18.87
CA ASN A 890 -24.17 19.18 19.81
C ASN A 890 -24.78 20.10 20.89
N THR A 891 -24.92 19.58 22.11
CA THR A 891 -25.55 20.26 23.25
C THR A 891 -24.54 20.97 24.14
N GLY A 892 -23.24 20.79 23.91
CA GLY A 892 -22.18 21.44 24.67
C GLY A 892 -21.69 22.76 24.05
N THR A 893 -20.53 23.22 24.51
CA THR A 893 -19.98 24.56 24.22
C THR A 893 -18.80 24.55 23.25
N ARG A 894 -18.36 23.38 22.77
CA ARG A 894 -17.23 23.21 21.84
C ARG A 894 -17.69 22.53 20.56
N ALA A 895 -17.04 22.86 19.44
CA ALA A 895 -17.18 22.06 18.23
C ALA A 895 -16.61 20.65 18.48
N GLY A 896 -17.21 19.65 17.88
CA GLY A 896 -16.77 18.26 18.00
C GLY A 896 -17.52 17.36 17.02
N ALA A 897 -17.10 16.10 16.93
CA ALA A 897 -17.77 15.09 16.14
C ALA A 897 -18.39 14.02 17.03
N GLU A 898 -19.49 13.44 16.54
CA GLU A 898 -20.15 12.28 17.14
C GLU A 898 -20.37 11.21 16.07
N ILE A 899 -20.36 9.94 16.47
CA ILE A 899 -20.65 8.80 15.62
C ILE A 899 -21.94 8.18 16.12
N ALA A 900 -23.03 8.44 15.40
CA ALA A 900 -24.30 7.81 15.67
C ALA A 900 -24.25 6.34 15.23
N GLN A 901 -24.52 5.43 16.16
CA GLN A 901 -24.47 3.98 15.96
C GLN A 901 -25.89 3.41 16.00
N LEU A 902 -26.23 2.56 15.03
CA LEU A 902 -27.49 1.81 14.98
C LEU A 902 -27.23 0.34 15.30
N TYR A 903 -27.93 -0.14 16.33
CA TYR A 903 -27.97 -1.54 16.72
C TYR A 903 -29.34 -2.15 16.45
N LEU A 904 -29.34 -3.39 15.97
CA LEU A 904 -30.51 -4.20 15.69
C LEU A 904 -30.57 -5.36 16.68
N GLY A 905 -31.68 -5.50 17.41
CA GLY A 905 -32.00 -6.70 18.19
C GLY A 905 -33.02 -7.57 17.44
N ALA A 906 -32.74 -8.86 17.27
CA ALA A 906 -33.61 -9.77 16.54
C ALA A 906 -34.79 -10.27 17.43
N PRO A 907 -35.86 -10.84 16.83
CA PRO A 907 -36.90 -11.52 17.58
C PRO A 907 -36.36 -12.66 18.45
N ALA A 908 -36.96 -12.91 19.60
CA ALA A 908 -36.59 -14.03 20.47
C ALA A 908 -36.77 -15.40 19.77
N GLY A 909 -35.86 -16.34 20.02
CA GLY A 909 -35.87 -17.68 19.43
C GLY A 909 -35.11 -17.82 18.10
N THR A 910 -34.55 -16.73 17.58
CA THR A 910 -33.64 -16.72 16.42
C THR A 910 -32.25 -17.28 16.73
N GLY A 911 -31.83 -17.25 18.00
CA GLY A 911 -30.45 -17.56 18.43
C GLY A 911 -29.44 -16.49 18.01
N GLU A 912 -29.91 -15.29 17.68
CA GLU A 912 -29.09 -14.11 17.47
C GLU A 912 -28.63 -13.50 18.81
N PRO A 913 -27.46 -12.83 18.86
CA PRO A 913 -27.05 -12.00 19.99
C PRO A 913 -28.10 -10.92 20.31
N ALA A 914 -28.19 -10.48 21.58
CA ALA A 914 -29.18 -9.48 22.02
C ALA A 914 -29.24 -8.22 21.15
N LYS A 915 -28.09 -7.78 20.62
CA LYS A 915 -28.02 -6.76 19.58
C LYS A 915 -26.76 -6.87 18.72
N GLN A 916 -26.85 -6.35 17.50
CA GLN A 916 -25.74 -6.27 16.54
C GLN A 916 -25.65 -4.89 15.90
N LEU A 917 -24.45 -4.37 15.65
CA LEU A 917 -24.23 -3.17 14.85
C LEU A 917 -24.68 -3.41 13.41
N LYS A 918 -25.53 -2.53 12.86
CA LYS A 918 -25.98 -2.57 11.46
C LYS A 918 -25.88 -1.21 10.76
N GLY A 919 -25.34 -0.19 11.43
CA GLY A 919 -25.12 1.12 10.82
C GLY A 919 -24.32 2.05 11.72
N PHE A 920 -23.51 2.93 11.12
CA PHE A 920 -22.91 4.06 11.80
C PHE A 920 -22.79 5.26 10.87
N GLN A 921 -22.81 6.47 11.43
CA GLN A 921 -22.59 7.71 10.69
C GLN A 921 -21.93 8.77 11.60
N ARG A 922 -20.73 9.23 11.18
CA ARG A 922 -20.04 10.39 11.76
C ARG A 922 -20.75 11.70 11.38
N VAL A 923 -20.84 12.64 12.32
CA VAL A 923 -21.29 14.02 12.11
C VAL A 923 -20.41 15.01 12.88
N ASP A 924 -19.81 15.97 12.18
CA ASP A 924 -19.06 17.08 12.76
C ASP A 924 -19.99 18.28 12.98
N LEU A 925 -20.13 18.73 14.24
CA LEU A 925 -21.14 19.71 14.65
C LEU A 925 -20.54 20.87 15.46
N GLN A 926 -20.90 22.08 15.08
CA GLN A 926 -20.68 23.29 15.88
C GLN A 926 -21.59 23.31 17.12
N PRO A 927 -21.26 24.07 18.18
CA PRO A 927 -22.12 24.19 19.37
C PRO A 927 -23.56 24.57 19.01
N GLY A 928 -24.53 23.82 19.53
CA GLY A 928 -25.97 24.03 19.26
C GLY A 928 -26.45 23.59 17.87
N ALA A 929 -25.57 23.10 16.98
CA ALA A 929 -25.96 22.61 15.67
C ALA A 929 -26.51 21.17 15.73
N SER A 930 -27.45 20.86 14.81
CA SER A 930 -28.04 19.53 14.65
C SER A 930 -27.83 19.00 13.24
N ALA A 931 -27.63 17.69 13.12
CA ALA A 931 -27.66 16.95 11.85
C ALA A 931 -28.60 15.75 11.94
N ARG A 932 -29.21 15.38 10.80
CA ARG A 932 -30.01 14.16 10.67
C ARG A 932 -29.13 13.05 10.09
N VAL A 933 -28.96 11.98 10.85
CA VAL A 933 -28.28 10.75 10.40
C VAL A 933 -29.28 9.78 9.77
N GLN A 934 -28.83 8.96 8.83
CA GLN A 934 -29.65 7.99 8.11
C GLN A 934 -28.92 6.66 7.93
N PHE A 935 -29.64 5.57 8.17
CA PHE A 935 -29.20 4.19 8.02
C PHE A 935 -30.21 3.46 7.14
N THR A 936 -29.74 2.56 6.28
CA THR A 936 -30.63 1.71 5.47
C THR A 936 -30.45 0.27 5.91
N LEU A 937 -31.55 -0.38 6.27
CA LEU A 937 -31.61 -1.79 6.64
C LEU A 937 -32.29 -2.56 5.50
N GLY A 938 -31.55 -3.42 4.82
CA GLY A 938 -32.09 -4.35 3.83
C GLY A 938 -32.49 -5.69 4.45
N ALA A 939 -33.03 -6.59 3.63
CA ALA A 939 -33.42 -7.93 4.10
C ALA A 939 -32.24 -8.73 4.67
N HIS A 940 -31.02 -8.52 4.18
CA HIS A 940 -29.81 -9.17 4.70
C HIS A 940 -29.46 -8.72 6.13
N ASP A 941 -29.66 -7.44 6.46
CA ASP A 941 -29.38 -6.92 7.80
C ASP A 941 -30.28 -7.54 8.87
N LEU A 942 -31.51 -7.90 8.47
CA LEU A 942 -32.52 -8.60 9.28
C LEU A 942 -32.36 -10.13 9.26
N SER A 943 -31.49 -10.68 8.41
CA SER A 943 -31.39 -12.12 8.20
C SER A 943 -30.36 -12.81 9.09
N GLN A 944 -30.63 -14.07 9.38
CA GLN A 944 -29.77 -15.04 10.04
C GLN A 944 -29.40 -16.16 9.06
N TRP A 945 -28.21 -16.73 9.20
CA TRP A 945 -27.83 -17.93 8.47
C TRP A 945 -28.50 -19.16 9.09
N SER A 946 -29.06 -20.02 8.23
CA SER A 946 -29.72 -21.27 8.63
C SER A 946 -29.13 -22.45 7.89
N ASP A 947 -28.43 -23.33 8.60
CA ASP A 947 -27.87 -24.56 8.05
C ASP A 947 -28.97 -25.51 7.52
N ALA A 948 -30.15 -25.50 8.14
CA ALA A 948 -31.32 -26.26 7.67
C ALA A 948 -31.87 -25.74 6.33
N ALA A 949 -31.69 -24.45 6.03
CA ALA A 949 -32.07 -23.85 4.75
C ALA A 949 -30.90 -23.78 3.75
N GLY A 950 -29.66 -24.01 4.20
CA GLY A 950 -28.44 -23.82 3.41
C GLY A 950 -28.18 -22.37 3.01
N GLY A 951 -28.68 -21.40 3.78
CA GLY A 951 -28.63 -19.98 3.39
C GLY A 951 -29.22 -19.00 4.39
N TRP A 952 -29.18 -17.72 4.03
CA TRP A 952 -29.77 -16.61 4.79
C TRP A 952 -31.30 -16.65 4.81
N THR A 953 -31.89 -16.39 5.97
CA THR A 953 -33.35 -16.38 6.21
C THR A 953 -33.73 -15.21 7.10
N VAL A 954 -34.89 -14.58 6.87
CA VAL A 954 -35.39 -13.50 7.76
C VAL A 954 -36.39 -14.09 8.73
N GLY A 955 -36.16 -13.89 10.03
CA GLY A 955 -37.10 -14.29 11.08
C GLY A 955 -38.36 -13.43 11.04
N ALA A 956 -39.55 -14.05 11.00
CA ALA A 956 -40.79 -13.30 11.19
C ALA A 956 -40.89 -12.82 12.65
N GLY A 957 -41.15 -11.53 12.87
CA GLY A 957 -41.27 -11.00 14.22
C GLY A 957 -41.05 -9.49 14.33
N THR A 958 -40.84 -9.04 15.57
CA THR A 958 -40.56 -7.63 15.89
C THR A 958 -39.08 -7.48 16.21
N TYR A 959 -38.37 -6.76 15.36
CA TYR A 959 -36.97 -6.38 15.56
C TYR A 959 -36.91 -5.09 16.38
N GLN A 960 -35.92 -4.99 17.26
CA GLN A 960 -35.63 -3.78 18.03
C GLN A 960 -34.64 -2.91 17.25
N ILE A 961 -34.95 -1.63 17.11
CA ILE A 961 -34.08 -0.62 16.50
C ILE A 961 -33.59 0.30 17.61
N MET A 962 -32.28 0.37 17.81
CA MET A 962 -31.64 1.15 18.86
C MET A 962 -30.61 2.11 18.26
N VAL A 963 -30.59 3.37 18.68
CA VAL A 963 -29.64 4.39 18.18
C VAL A 963 -29.04 5.19 19.34
N GLY A 964 -27.72 5.40 19.29
CA GLY A 964 -26.96 6.14 20.29
C GLY A 964 -25.50 6.37 19.92
N ASP A 965 -24.63 6.53 20.93
CA ASP A 965 -23.21 6.89 20.79
C ASP A 965 -22.22 5.82 21.26
N SER A 966 -22.72 4.68 21.73
CA SER A 966 -21.98 3.46 22.11
C SER A 966 -22.92 2.27 22.29
N SER A 967 -22.39 1.04 22.30
CA SER A 967 -23.19 -0.19 22.56
C SER A 967 -23.92 -0.22 23.91
N ARG A 968 -23.54 0.63 24.87
CA ARG A 968 -24.16 0.72 26.21
C ARG A 968 -24.89 2.04 26.47
N ASN A 969 -24.94 2.96 25.51
CA ASN A 969 -25.74 4.19 25.60
C ASN A 969 -26.58 4.38 24.34
N LEU A 970 -27.81 3.86 24.40
CA LEU A 970 -28.77 3.77 23.29
C LEU A 970 -30.08 4.50 23.67
N PRO A 971 -30.09 5.84 23.77
CA PRO A 971 -31.22 6.61 24.28
C PRO A 971 -32.44 6.61 23.35
N LEU A 972 -32.29 6.19 22.10
CA LEU A 972 -33.40 6.05 21.15
C LEU A 972 -33.68 4.57 20.90
N ALA A 973 -34.92 4.16 21.12
CA ALA A 973 -35.41 2.82 20.81
C ALA A 973 -36.74 2.87 20.05
N GLY A 974 -36.93 1.91 19.15
CA GLY A 974 -38.15 1.69 18.38
C GLY A 974 -38.22 0.25 17.88
N THR A 975 -39.23 -0.06 17.06
CA THR A 975 -39.42 -1.41 16.54
C THR A 975 -39.71 -1.43 15.04
N LEU A 976 -39.27 -2.51 14.38
CA LEU A 976 -39.54 -2.82 12.98
C LEU A 976 -40.19 -4.20 12.91
N ALA A 977 -41.39 -4.29 12.35
CA ALA A 977 -42.08 -5.56 12.15
C ALA A 977 -41.67 -6.18 10.81
N ALA A 978 -41.11 -7.39 10.84
CA ALA A 978 -40.83 -8.20 9.66
C ALA A 978 -41.86 -9.33 9.55
N GLY A 979 -42.56 -9.41 8.42
CA GLY A 979 -43.44 -10.54 8.12
C GLY A 979 -42.66 -11.75 7.59
N PRO A 980 -43.25 -12.96 7.61
CA PRO A 980 -42.66 -14.17 6.98
C PRO A 980 -42.51 -14.04 5.45
N SER A 981 -42.99 -12.93 4.88
CA SER A 981 -42.91 -12.57 3.46
C SER A 981 -41.80 -11.58 3.13
N ILE A 982 -41.01 -11.11 4.12
CA ILE A 982 -39.70 -10.52 3.82
C ILE A 982 -38.75 -11.68 3.51
N VAL A 983 -38.99 -12.32 2.37
CA VAL A 983 -38.01 -13.22 1.76
C VAL A 983 -36.72 -12.40 1.57
N PRO A 984 -35.52 -12.94 1.89
CA PRO A 984 -34.27 -12.31 1.48
C PRO A 984 -34.42 -11.90 0.02
N THR A 985 -34.32 -10.60 -0.27
CA THR A 985 -34.73 -10.03 -1.56
C THR A 985 -34.17 -10.90 -2.66
N ARG A 986 -35.01 -11.53 -3.48
CA ARG A 986 -34.55 -12.51 -4.49
C ARG A 986 -33.44 -11.83 -5.30
N THR A 987 -32.21 -12.26 -5.09
CA THR A 987 -31.06 -11.62 -5.70
C THR A 987 -30.86 -12.30 -7.03
N VAL A 988 -31.09 -11.55 -8.09
CA VAL A 988 -30.58 -11.94 -9.41
C VAL A 988 -29.16 -11.39 -9.47
N THR A 989 -28.17 -12.24 -9.25
CA THR A 989 -26.77 -11.87 -9.47
C THR A 989 -26.46 -12.11 -10.94
N LEU A 990 -26.17 -11.04 -11.67
CA LEU A 990 -25.59 -11.13 -13.01
C LEU A 990 -24.09 -11.28 -12.88
N THR A 991 -23.52 -12.31 -13.52
CA THR A 991 -22.08 -12.35 -13.76
C THR A 991 -21.75 -11.19 -14.68
N ASN A 992 -20.96 -10.22 -14.20
CA ASN A 992 -20.57 -9.09 -15.03
C ASN A 992 -19.68 -9.62 -16.19
N PRO A 993 -20.04 -9.44 -17.47
CA PRO A 993 -19.19 -9.88 -18.58
C PRO A 993 -17.90 -9.05 -18.71
N HIS A 994 -17.74 -8.02 -17.86
CA HIS A 994 -16.71 -6.99 -17.93
C HIS A 994 -16.78 -6.18 -19.24
N GLY A 995 -15.89 -5.20 -19.41
CA GLY A 995 -15.92 -4.33 -20.59
C GLY A 995 -15.81 -5.14 -21.89
N MET A 996 -16.65 -4.85 -22.88
CA MET A 996 -16.74 -5.50 -24.18
C MET A 996 -16.20 -4.61 -25.32
N SER A 997 -15.81 -5.21 -26.44
CA SER A 997 -15.52 -4.50 -27.70
C SER A 997 -15.86 -5.36 -28.90
N SER A 998 -16.16 -4.75 -30.04
CA SER A 998 -16.46 -5.46 -31.29
C SER A 998 -16.18 -4.61 -32.52
N PRO A 999 -15.68 -5.17 -33.64
CA PRO A 999 -15.48 -4.40 -34.86
C PRO A 999 -16.81 -3.89 -35.44
N LEU A 1000 -16.79 -2.70 -36.01
CA LEU A 1000 -17.91 -2.14 -36.77
C LEU A 1000 -18.32 -3.09 -37.91
N SER A 1001 -19.63 -3.20 -38.18
CA SER A 1001 -20.20 -4.05 -39.24
C SER A 1001 -19.91 -5.56 -39.13
N THR A 1002 -19.42 -6.05 -37.99
CA THR A 1002 -19.20 -7.49 -37.75
C THR A 1002 -20.31 -8.10 -36.89
N PRO A 1003 -20.84 -9.31 -37.20
CA PRO A 1003 -21.78 -10.01 -36.35
C PRO A 1003 -21.17 -10.41 -34.99
N VAL A 1004 -21.92 -10.22 -33.91
CA VAL A 1004 -21.51 -10.58 -32.54
C VAL A 1004 -22.55 -11.47 -31.85
N SER A 1005 -22.09 -12.24 -30.87
CA SER A 1005 -22.93 -13.04 -29.96
C SER A 1005 -22.23 -13.16 -28.60
N LEU A 1006 -22.84 -12.62 -27.54
CA LEU A 1006 -22.38 -12.68 -26.16
C LEU A 1006 -23.50 -13.24 -25.26
N ALA A 1007 -23.27 -14.36 -24.61
CA ALA A 1007 -24.16 -14.86 -23.56
C ALA A 1007 -23.82 -14.20 -22.22
N VAL A 1008 -24.83 -13.59 -21.57
CA VAL A 1008 -24.71 -13.04 -20.22
C VAL A 1008 -25.31 -14.03 -19.23
N ALA A 1009 -24.51 -14.49 -18.27
CA ALA A 1009 -24.96 -15.41 -17.24
C ALA A 1009 -25.54 -14.65 -16.03
N GLY A 1010 -26.47 -15.30 -15.33
CA GLY A 1010 -26.96 -14.83 -14.04
C GLY A 1010 -27.61 -15.96 -13.25
N ARG A 1011 -27.66 -15.79 -11.93
CA ARG A 1011 -28.33 -16.70 -10.99
C ARG A 1011 -29.38 -15.94 -10.18
N SER A 1012 -30.62 -16.45 -10.13
CA SER A 1012 -31.57 -16.06 -9.08
C SER A 1012 -31.25 -16.88 -7.83
N SER A 1013 -31.23 -16.25 -6.65
CA SER A 1013 -31.10 -16.95 -5.37
C SER A 1013 -32.23 -17.96 -5.09
N ALA A 1014 -33.33 -17.88 -5.85
CA ALA A 1014 -34.44 -18.84 -5.82
C ALA A 1014 -34.41 -19.87 -6.97
N GLY A 1015 -33.33 -19.96 -7.76
CA GLY A 1015 -33.20 -20.89 -8.88
C GLY A 1015 -34.16 -20.66 -10.06
N ALA A 1016 -34.85 -19.52 -10.08
CA ALA A 1016 -35.83 -19.17 -11.10
C ALA A 1016 -35.16 -18.83 -12.45
N GLN A 1017 -35.86 -19.14 -13.57
CA GLN A 1017 -35.39 -18.73 -14.89
C GLN A 1017 -35.41 -17.20 -15.03
N LEU A 1018 -34.34 -16.68 -15.64
CA LEU A 1018 -34.13 -15.25 -15.82
C LEU A 1018 -34.56 -14.79 -17.22
N THR A 1019 -35.22 -13.63 -17.26
CA THR A 1019 -35.51 -12.87 -18.48
C THR A 1019 -34.59 -11.66 -18.54
N PHE A 1020 -33.90 -11.47 -19.65
CA PHE A 1020 -32.87 -10.45 -19.81
C PHE A 1020 -33.33 -9.27 -20.69
N THR A 1021 -32.88 -8.08 -20.32
CA THR A 1021 -33.06 -6.82 -21.05
C THR A 1021 -31.75 -6.03 -21.01
N ALA A 1022 -31.57 -5.07 -21.91
CA ALA A 1022 -30.36 -4.26 -21.97
C ALA A 1022 -30.67 -2.85 -22.45
N THR A 1023 -29.91 -1.88 -21.93
CA THR A 1023 -29.93 -0.47 -22.32
C THR A 1023 -28.51 -0.01 -22.64
N GLY A 1024 -28.38 1.01 -23.48
CA GLY A 1024 -27.07 1.49 -23.92
C GLY A 1024 -26.30 0.51 -24.83
N LEU A 1025 -26.98 -0.46 -25.45
CA LEU A 1025 -26.39 -1.30 -26.50
C LEU A 1025 -25.95 -0.44 -27.69
N PRO A 1026 -24.77 -0.72 -28.30
CA PRO A 1026 -24.37 -0.11 -29.56
C PRO A 1026 -25.43 -0.31 -30.66
N ALA A 1027 -25.60 0.70 -31.51
CA ALA A 1027 -26.64 0.71 -32.54
C ALA A 1027 -26.52 -0.51 -33.48
N GLY A 1028 -27.57 -1.32 -33.57
CA GLY A 1028 -27.58 -2.57 -34.37
C GLY A 1028 -27.37 -3.86 -33.56
N LEU A 1029 -27.15 -3.75 -32.24
CA LEU A 1029 -27.15 -4.89 -31.32
C LEU A 1029 -28.46 -4.94 -30.51
N ALA A 1030 -28.91 -6.15 -30.17
CA ALA A 1030 -30.07 -6.41 -29.31
C ALA A 1030 -29.80 -7.57 -28.35
N ILE A 1031 -30.45 -7.58 -27.19
CA ILE A 1031 -30.43 -8.73 -26.27
C ILE A 1031 -31.70 -9.58 -26.44
N SER A 1032 -31.53 -10.90 -26.44
CA SER A 1032 -32.64 -11.84 -26.37
C SER A 1032 -33.13 -12.03 -24.92
N PRO A 1033 -34.40 -12.42 -24.72
CA PRO A 1033 -34.91 -12.76 -23.38
C PRO A 1033 -34.09 -13.81 -22.63
N ALA A 1034 -33.32 -14.66 -23.34
CA ALA A 1034 -32.45 -15.69 -22.77
C ALA A 1034 -31.02 -15.21 -22.43
N GLY A 1035 -30.75 -13.89 -22.48
CA GLY A 1035 -29.46 -13.32 -22.07
C GLY A 1035 -28.39 -13.27 -23.15
N VAL A 1036 -28.71 -13.60 -24.40
CA VAL A 1036 -27.75 -13.52 -25.52
C VAL A 1036 -27.87 -12.16 -26.21
N ILE A 1037 -26.84 -11.32 -26.11
CA ILE A 1037 -26.68 -10.09 -26.91
C ILE A 1037 -26.13 -10.48 -28.28
N SER A 1038 -26.82 -10.11 -29.35
CA SER A 1038 -26.40 -10.40 -30.72
C SER A 1038 -26.84 -9.34 -31.72
N GLY A 1039 -26.27 -9.37 -32.91
CA GLY A 1039 -26.57 -8.42 -33.98
C GLY A 1039 -25.31 -8.00 -34.72
N THR A 1040 -25.37 -6.87 -35.42
CA THR A 1040 -24.23 -6.29 -36.15
C THR A 1040 -24.21 -4.79 -35.89
N ALA A 1041 -23.13 -4.30 -35.28
CA ALA A 1041 -23.04 -2.88 -34.93
C ALA A 1041 -22.92 -2.00 -36.18
N THR A 1042 -23.64 -0.87 -36.18
CA THR A 1042 -23.84 0.02 -37.34
C THR A 1042 -23.22 1.41 -37.17
N ALA A 1043 -22.72 1.73 -35.97
CA ALA A 1043 -21.97 2.94 -35.69
C ALA A 1043 -20.81 2.64 -34.72
N ALA A 1044 -19.65 3.24 -34.96
CA ALA A 1044 -18.51 3.20 -34.04
C ALA A 1044 -18.73 4.16 -32.86
N GLY A 1045 -18.16 3.83 -31.71
CA GLY A 1045 -18.27 4.59 -30.47
C GLY A 1045 -18.35 3.72 -29.23
N THR A 1046 -18.13 4.34 -28.07
CA THR A 1046 -18.20 3.68 -26.77
C THR A 1046 -19.57 3.89 -26.13
N SER A 1047 -20.23 2.80 -25.75
CA SER A 1047 -21.55 2.81 -25.11
C SER A 1047 -21.49 2.10 -23.76
N THR A 1048 -22.04 2.69 -22.70
CA THR A 1048 -22.21 2.00 -21.41
C THR A 1048 -23.42 1.08 -21.50
N VAL A 1049 -23.18 -0.21 -21.67
CA VAL A 1049 -24.21 -1.25 -21.70
C VAL A 1049 -24.59 -1.61 -20.28
N ARG A 1050 -25.87 -1.45 -19.94
CA ARG A 1050 -26.46 -1.99 -18.72
C ARG A 1050 -27.37 -3.13 -19.09
N VAL A 1051 -26.98 -4.35 -18.72
CA VAL A 1051 -27.83 -5.54 -18.81
C VAL A 1051 -28.59 -5.67 -17.49
N THR A 1052 -29.88 -5.94 -17.58
CA THR A 1052 -30.76 -6.20 -16.44
C THR A 1052 -31.44 -7.54 -16.64
N ALA A 1053 -31.25 -8.46 -15.69
CA ALA A 1053 -31.95 -9.74 -15.66
C ALA A 1053 -32.99 -9.71 -14.54
N ALA A 1054 -34.19 -10.22 -14.81
CA ALA A 1054 -35.28 -10.32 -13.86
C ALA A 1054 -35.84 -11.75 -13.82
N ASP A 1055 -36.26 -12.22 -12.66
CA ASP A 1055 -36.71 -13.61 -12.46
C ASP A 1055 -38.24 -13.81 -12.57
N GLY A 1056 -38.93 -12.81 -13.13
CA GLY A 1056 -40.39 -12.79 -13.27
C GLY A 1056 -41.15 -12.47 -11.98
N SER A 1057 -40.51 -12.43 -10.81
CA SER A 1057 -41.16 -12.15 -9.52
C SER A 1057 -40.97 -10.71 -9.01
N GLY A 1058 -40.40 -9.82 -9.83
CA GLY A 1058 -40.09 -8.43 -9.50
C GLY A 1058 -38.66 -8.20 -9.04
N ALA A 1059 -37.94 -9.26 -8.69
CA ALA A 1059 -36.51 -9.23 -8.45
C ALA A 1059 -35.72 -9.03 -9.75
N SER A 1060 -34.69 -8.17 -9.70
CA SER A 1060 -33.78 -7.96 -10.82
C SER A 1060 -32.37 -7.59 -10.38
N GLY A 1061 -31.41 -7.99 -11.20
CA GLY A 1061 -29.99 -7.64 -11.09
C GLY A 1061 -29.58 -6.82 -12.28
N SER A 1062 -28.59 -5.94 -12.12
CA SER A 1062 -28.02 -5.20 -13.24
C SER A 1062 -26.50 -5.22 -13.22
N ALA A 1063 -25.88 -5.71 -14.28
CA ALA A 1063 -24.46 -5.57 -14.55
C ALA A 1063 -24.28 -4.46 -15.58
N SER A 1064 -23.37 -3.52 -15.32
CA SER A 1064 -23.00 -2.49 -16.27
C SER A 1064 -21.56 -2.71 -16.72
N PHE A 1065 -21.35 -2.60 -18.03
CA PHE A 1065 -20.04 -2.73 -18.65
C PHE A 1065 -19.95 -1.79 -19.86
N VAL A 1066 -18.74 -1.39 -20.21
CA VAL A 1066 -18.49 -0.53 -21.37
C VAL A 1066 -18.40 -1.41 -22.61
N TRP A 1067 -19.20 -1.16 -23.66
CA TRP A 1067 -19.05 -1.80 -24.97
C TRP A 1067 -18.56 -0.77 -25.99
N THR A 1068 -17.35 -0.96 -26.50
CA THR A 1068 -16.78 -0.13 -27.58
C THR A 1068 -17.01 -0.79 -28.94
N VAL A 1069 -17.50 -0.04 -29.92
CA VAL A 1069 -17.50 -0.46 -31.33
C VAL A 1069 -16.44 0.35 -32.07
N SER A 1070 -15.54 -0.34 -32.75
CA SER A 1070 -14.40 0.24 -33.47
C SER A 1070 -14.43 -0.12 -34.95
#